data_AF-A0A0H1R497-F1
#
_entry.id   AF-A0A0H1R497-F1
#
_cell.length_a   1.000
_cell.length_b   1.000
_cell.length_c   1.000
_cell.angle_alpha   90.00
_cell.angle_beta   90.00
_cell.angle_gamma   90.00
#
_symmetry.space_group_name_H-M   'P 1'
#
loop_
_entity.id
_entity.type
_entity.pdbx_description
1 polymer ?
#
loop_
_entity_poly.entity_id
_entity_poly.type
_entity_poly.pdbx_seq_one_letter_code
_entity_poly.pdbx_strand_id
1 'polypeptide(L)'
;MTGIGRAGKSHVGAAGADSTWGSSSSGPEPGPAPGEGRQSFDSVVERMRSRPHDRTAPLVSQPPTSGVEAPRGDEIKAAKRKMRSLREDLDAYRNAATQARNPSEAQELIDQVVKAGSEVLDYYASLPPHVARRILSDDQARRLRDEALDAADQCNELATATIYELEPRRKKAADVLDRMRADNAPPHQLSRAVSSVAKHYLACMEWWGKKVLRSERMQSVCATTANLPSATPEMRKAEEAALRLHTGWALNTKCMYLHSRIALARLMIESQASTVGPAVREILMSANGRVHLLGTFIEDVFPAFLSTSDAVLYSKGRALDAEHCAVLEGVMERLSEFASGVHGIVARLRDAGTGAELPLELLDQIVEGAWVTAHEVTQLLAVQPKTPAVIEPPARAAILENTAVVAEGHAARRKGKGKRTPAAGEGSSTAGLPEPQLARRDADTAPTAKLIVLSDLGTKKLASAEEAHARASSSATGHLEMWHAPPSRKALTGLLERLDELLQFDLPAQQSAVSQARQMKPEDADHVVDLVVKRLQTQAAEIEACVAALEEPRRRGLLTPAQVREVHDKTVRLKTMLSEVQGQANSLNARKTAIMIDCMKTYAFPSQKYLEHLREAKELGPADRPRALKGEPGTLFEIRLQPKALRNGAMPSPMWVHIHTKRPVHAGQLAMLDDADFAACHVKSNDQRGHNRQWQNARAAMGHENVVIHRGKLTPAFCKSLLSIAPWHPLPEAEHASMQFARLGM
;
A
#
# COMPACT_ATOMS: atom_id res chain seq x y z
N MET A 1 -7.01 48.75 -28.84
CA MET A 1 -7.08 50.15 -28.38
C MET A 1 -8.51 50.48 -27.97
N THR A 2 -8.70 51.46 -27.08
CA THR A 2 -9.89 52.32 -26.87
C THR A 2 -11.25 51.93 -27.50
N GLY A 3 -12.39 51.91 -26.79
CA GLY A 3 -12.63 52.12 -25.35
C GLY A 3 -14.10 52.43 -24.99
N ILE A 4 -14.51 52.04 -23.77
CA ILE A 4 -15.57 52.59 -22.87
C ILE A 4 -16.81 53.29 -23.49
N GLY A 5 -18.03 52.78 -23.20
CA GLY A 5 -19.30 53.48 -23.46
C GLY A 5 -20.53 52.94 -22.70
N ARG A 6 -21.02 53.70 -21.72
CA ARG A 6 -22.31 53.54 -20.97
C ARG A 6 -23.27 54.67 -21.46
N ALA A 7 -24.60 54.70 -21.27
CA ALA A 7 -25.59 53.81 -20.67
C ALA A 7 -27.04 54.21 -21.10
N GLY A 8 -28.00 53.26 -21.07
CA GLY A 8 -29.45 53.51 -20.98
C GLY A 8 -30.14 54.11 -22.23
N LYS A 9 -31.48 54.27 -22.27
CA LYS A 9 -32.60 53.58 -21.59
C LYS A 9 -33.93 54.08 -22.23
N SER A 10 -35.00 53.28 -22.22
CA SER A 10 -36.39 53.66 -22.62
C SER A 10 -36.62 53.88 -24.15
N HIS A 11 -37.84 53.81 -24.70
CA HIS A 11 -39.19 53.56 -24.13
C HIS A 11 -40.20 53.06 -25.22
N VAL A 12 -41.19 52.23 -24.83
CA VAL A 12 -42.46 51.92 -25.58
C VAL A 12 -42.26 51.15 -26.92
N GLY A 13 -43.11 50.24 -27.41
CA GLY A 13 -44.36 49.59 -26.99
C GLY A 13 -45.06 49.04 -28.26
N ALA A 14 -46.08 48.19 -28.30
CA ALA A 14 -46.79 47.33 -27.35
C ALA A 14 -47.98 46.71 -28.14
N ALA A 15 -47.97 45.40 -28.37
CA ALA A 15 -49.10 44.53 -28.76
C ALA A 15 -48.63 43.10 -28.49
N GLY A 16 -49.35 42.17 -27.85
CA GLY A 16 -50.79 41.98 -27.72
C GLY A 16 -51.16 40.73 -28.53
N ALA A 17 -51.76 39.66 -27.98
CA ALA A 17 -52.16 39.31 -26.61
C ALA A 17 -52.15 37.75 -26.50
N ASP A 18 -52.59 37.00 -25.47
CA ASP A 18 -53.21 37.20 -24.13
C ASP A 18 -53.09 35.84 -23.37
N SER A 19 -53.61 35.51 -22.17
CA SER A 19 -54.35 36.21 -21.11
C SER A 19 -54.21 35.48 -19.75
N THR A 20 -54.02 36.24 -18.65
CA THR A 20 -54.59 36.10 -17.26
C THR A 20 -54.93 34.72 -16.65
N TRP A 21 -54.70 34.39 -15.36
CA TRP A 21 -54.29 35.10 -14.11
C TRP A 21 -53.59 34.06 -13.17
N GLY A 22 -53.00 34.34 -12.00
CA GLY A 22 -52.81 35.56 -11.17
C GLY A 22 -52.64 35.14 -9.69
N SER A 23 -51.47 35.35 -9.06
CA SER A 23 -51.16 36.44 -8.09
C SER A 23 -52.05 36.47 -6.83
N SER A 24 -51.51 36.36 -5.60
CA SER A 24 -50.97 37.47 -4.77
C SER A 24 -50.57 36.96 -3.36
N SER A 25 -49.79 37.60 -2.46
CA SER A 25 -48.89 38.79 -2.51
C SER A 25 -48.05 38.96 -1.21
N SER A 26 -46.80 39.41 -1.33
CA SER A 26 -46.00 40.29 -0.41
C SER A 26 -45.88 40.05 1.11
N GLY A 27 -44.62 39.88 1.59
CA GLY A 27 -44.15 40.06 2.98
C GLY A 27 -42.62 39.84 3.10
N PRO A 28 -41.83 40.58 3.92
CA PRO A 28 -40.35 40.57 3.82
C PRO A 28 -39.57 39.83 4.94
N GLU A 29 -38.26 39.67 4.69
CA GLU A 29 -37.16 39.16 5.55
C GLU A 29 -37.12 37.66 5.92
N PRO A 30 -35.94 37.08 6.26
CA PRO A 30 -34.55 37.48 5.93
C PRO A 30 -33.85 36.48 4.98
N GLY A 31 -32.62 36.78 4.55
CA GLY A 31 -31.88 35.94 3.58
C GLY A 31 -31.34 34.62 4.17
N PRO A 32 -31.32 33.52 3.39
CA PRO A 32 -30.77 32.24 3.84
C PRO A 32 -29.23 32.27 3.93
N ALA A 33 -28.69 31.63 4.98
CA ALA A 33 -27.25 31.52 5.20
C ALA A 33 -26.56 30.62 4.14
N PRO A 34 -25.28 30.87 3.79
CA PRO A 34 -24.64 30.22 2.65
C PRO A 34 -24.11 28.81 2.95
N GLY A 35 -24.91 27.80 2.58
CA GLY A 35 -24.43 26.56 1.95
C GLY A 35 -23.45 25.66 2.70
N GLU A 36 -23.98 24.75 3.52
CA GLU A 36 -23.26 23.56 4.00
C GLU A 36 -23.02 22.56 2.86
N GLY A 37 -22.02 22.85 2.01
CA GLY A 37 -21.73 22.06 0.79
C GLY A 37 -20.27 21.65 0.62
N ARG A 38 -19.46 21.70 1.69
CA ARG A 38 -18.00 21.40 1.65
C ARG A 38 -17.47 20.56 2.83
N GLN A 39 -18.27 20.29 3.84
CA GLN A 39 -17.79 19.76 5.14
C GLN A 39 -17.46 18.24 5.16
N SER A 40 -17.54 17.52 4.03
CA SER A 40 -17.49 16.04 3.99
C SER A 40 -16.10 15.42 4.25
N PHE A 41 -15.03 16.22 4.29
CA PHE A 41 -13.73 15.78 4.81
C PHE A 41 -13.33 16.54 6.09
N ASP A 42 -13.65 17.83 6.24
CA ASP A 42 -13.39 18.56 7.48
C ASP A 42 -14.05 17.89 8.70
N SER A 43 -15.31 17.43 8.58
CA SER A 43 -16.01 16.70 9.66
C SER A 43 -15.44 15.29 9.96
N VAL A 44 -14.70 14.70 9.02
CA VAL A 44 -13.95 13.44 9.22
C VAL A 44 -12.69 13.76 10.04
N VAL A 45 -11.91 14.73 9.57
CA VAL A 45 -10.61 15.08 10.14
C VAL A 45 -10.76 15.77 11.51
N GLU A 46 -11.76 16.62 11.72
CA GLU A 46 -12.11 17.19 13.03
C GLU A 46 -12.47 16.11 14.06
N ARG A 47 -13.08 15.00 13.63
CA ARG A 47 -13.41 13.89 14.53
C ARG A 47 -12.17 13.05 14.86
N MET A 48 -11.26 12.89 13.90
CA MET A 48 -9.91 12.32 14.11
C MET A 48 -8.99 13.24 14.93
N ARG A 49 -9.24 14.56 14.98
CA ARG A 49 -8.58 15.51 15.91
C ARG A 49 -9.05 15.37 17.36
N SER A 50 -10.19 14.72 17.60
CA SER A 50 -10.95 14.84 18.84
C SER A 50 -10.93 13.61 19.77
N ARG A 51 -10.29 12.49 19.38
CA ARG A 51 -10.31 11.24 20.16
C ARG A 51 -9.02 11.01 20.96
N PRO A 52 -9.07 10.89 22.31
CA PRO A 52 -7.89 10.46 23.08
C PRO A 52 -7.61 8.97 22.85
N HIS A 53 -6.47 8.64 22.25
CA HIS A 53 -6.03 7.25 22.04
C HIS A 53 -4.64 6.96 22.64
N ASP A 54 -4.59 6.99 23.97
CA ASP A 54 -3.48 6.44 24.75
C ASP A 54 -3.95 5.23 25.57
N ARG A 55 -3.93 4.02 24.96
CA ARG A 55 -3.97 2.68 25.60
C ARG A 55 -3.97 1.51 24.59
N THR A 56 -2.85 1.30 23.91
CA THR A 56 -2.44 -0.09 23.62
C THR A 56 -1.96 -0.70 24.93
N ALA A 57 -2.76 -1.61 25.52
CA ALA A 57 -2.38 -2.31 26.73
C ALA A 57 -1.17 -3.25 26.43
N PRO A 58 -0.09 -3.25 27.24
CA PRO A 58 1.02 -4.17 27.05
C PRO A 58 0.54 -5.62 27.25
N LEU A 59 0.72 -6.46 26.22
CA LEU A 59 0.34 -7.87 26.26
C LEU A 59 1.44 -8.69 26.96
N VAL A 60 1.62 -8.43 28.26
CA VAL A 60 2.62 -9.06 29.14
C VAL A 60 1.98 -9.37 30.49
N SER A 61 2.06 -10.64 30.92
CA SER A 61 1.41 -11.14 32.12
C SER A 61 2.18 -10.79 33.41
N GLN A 62 1.81 -9.69 34.07
CA GLN A 62 2.13 -9.45 35.48
C GLN A 62 0.93 -8.83 36.23
N PRO A 63 0.67 -9.22 37.49
CA PRO A 63 -0.42 -8.64 38.28
C PRO A 63 -0.05 -7.21 38.75
N PRO A 64 -0.97 -6.24 38.71
CA PRO A 64 -0.71 -4.89 39.21
C PRO A 64 -0.62 -4.89 40.75
N THR A 65 0.45 -4.30 41.28
CA THR A 65 0.54 -3.96 42.71
C THR A 65 -0.46 -2.88 43.10
N SER A 66 -0.88 -2.87 44.37
CA SER A 66 -1.98 -2.04 44.87
C SER A 66 -1.66 -0.54 44.89
N GLY A 67 -2.51 0.28 44.25
CA GLY A 67 -2.33 1.73 44.24
C GLY A 67 -3.20 2.51 43.26
N VAL A 68 -4.52 2.25 43.21
CA VAL A 68 -5.47 3.07 42.44
C VAL A 68 -6.52 3.62 43.39
N GLU A 69 -6.61 4.95 43.52
CA GLU A 69 -7.67 5.59 44.32
C GLU A 69 -9.06 5.25 43.77
N ALA A 70 -10.03 5.04 44.66
CA ALA A 70 -11.40 4.79 44.26
C ALA A 70 -12.02 6.08 43.68
N PRO A 71 -12.66 6.04 42.49
CA PRO A 71 -13.23 7.23 41.86
C PRO A 71 -14.30 7.86 42.74
N ARG A 72 -14.32 9.20 42.80
CA ARG A 72 -15.18 9.95 43.70
C ARG A 72 -16.65 9.81 43.30
N GLY A 73 -17.55 9.82 44.28
CA GLY A 73 -18.98 9.58 44.04
C GLY A 73 -19.60 10.51 42.99
N ASP A 74 -19.09 11.74 42.86
CA ASP A 74 -19.56 12.74 41.89
C ASP A 74 -19.04 12.51 40.47
N GLU A 75 -17.90 11.85 40.28
CA GLU A 75 -17.40 11.42 38.97
C GLU A 75 -18.35 10.36 38.38
N ILE A 76 -18.82 9.42 39.22
CA ILE A 76 -19.82 8.41 38.84
C ILE A 76 -21.17 9.07 38.50
N LYS A 77 -21.59 10.12 39.23
CA LYS A 77 -22.80 10.92 38.90
C LYS A 77 -22.62 11.68 37.58
N ALA A 78 -21.45 12.26 37.33
CA ALA A 78 -21.14 12.96 36.08
C ALA A 78 -21.17 11.98 34.89
N ALA A 79 -20.53 10.81 35.02
CA ALA A 79 -20.55 9.79 33.99
C ALA A 79 -21.96 9.25 33.70
N LYS A 80 -22.79 9.06 34.74
CA LYS A 80 -24.21 8.68 34.57
C LYS A 80 -25.02 9.74 33.83
N ARG A 81 -24.74 11.04 34.02
CA ARG A 81 -25.39 12.12 33.27
C ARG A 81 -24.95 12.13 31.81
N LYS A 82 -23.64 12.06 31.53
CA LYS A 82 -23.12 12.04 30.14
C LYS A 82 -23.61 10.82 29.35
N MET A 83 -23.59 9.62 29.96
CA MET A 83 -24.11 8.41 29.31
C MET A 83 -25.63 8.48 29.05
N ARG A 84 -26.38 9.20 29.88
CA ARG A 84 -27.81 9.43 29.62
C ARG A 84 -28.01 10.32 28.38
N SER A 85 -27.34 11.47 28.32
CA SER A 85 -27.41 12.39 27.17
C SER A 85 -27.13 11.66 25.85
N LEU A 86 -26.01 10.94 25.76
CA LEU A 86 -25.63 10.20 24.54
C LEU A 86 -26.67 9.14 24.11
N ARG A 87 -27.46 8.61 25.05
CA ARG A 87 -28.57 7.71 24.75
C ARG A 87 -29.84 8.43 24.36
N GLU A 88 -30.14 9.57 24.99
CA GLU A 88 -31.23 10.47 24.59
C GLU A 88 -31.00 10.99 23.16
N ASP A 89 -29.75 11.33 22.81
CA ASP A 89 -29.30 11.69 21.46
C ASP A 89 -29.49 10.53 20.45
N LEU A 90 -29.03 9.31 20.81
CA LEU A 90 -29.19 8.10 19.99
C LEU A 90 -30.68 7.77 19.71
N ASP A 91 -31.51 7.80 20.75
CA ASP A 91 -32.93 7.49 20.63
C ASP A 91 -33.69 8.61 19.88
N ALA A 92 -33.22 9.87 19.94
CA ALA A 92 -33.71 10.94 19.07
C ALA A 92 -33.39 10.69 17.58
N TYR A 93 -32.14 10.32 17.24
CA TYR A 93 -31.78 9.99 15.85
C TYR A 93 -32.52 8.76 15.31
N ARG A 94 -32.79 7.75 16.15
CA ARG A 94 -33.63 6.59 15.79
C ARG A 94 -35.05 7.00 15.42
N ASN A 95 -35.66 7.86 16.24
CA ASN A 95 -37.01 8.37 16.00
C ASN A 95 -37.09 9.29 14.77
N ALA A 96 -35.99 9.96 14.40
CA ALA A 96 -35.91 10.72 13.15
C ALA A 96 -35.77 9.78 11.93
N ALA A 97 -34.89 8.77 12.01
CA ALA A 97 -34.63 7.83 10.91
C ALA A 97 -35.89 7.05 10.49
N THR A 98 -36.76 6.67 11.44
CA THR A 98 -38.05 6.02 11.15
C THR A 98 -39.11 6.95 10.53
N GLN A 99 -38.87 8.26 10.50
CA GLN A 99 -39.74 9.29 9.93
C GLN A 99 -39.20 9.89 8.61
N ALA A 100 -38.10 9.35 8.09
CA ALA A 100 -37.47 9.81 6.84
C ALA A 100 -38.44 9.69 5.65
N ARG A 101 -38.51 10.73 4.81
CA ARG A 101 -39.49 10.86 3.73
C ARG A 101 -38.97 10.30 2.40
N ASN A 102 -37.67 10.08 2.28
CA ASN A 102 -37.02 9.58 1.07
C ASN A 102 -35.74 8.78 1.41
N PRO A 103 -35.23 7.93 0.48
CA PRO A 103 -34.07 7.07 0.75
C PRO A 103 -32.76 7.81 1.08
N SER A 104 -32.55 9.04 0.57
CA SER A 104 -31.33 9.81 0.86
C SER A 104 -31.35 10.38 2.27
N GLU A 105 -32.48 10.95 2.68
CA GLU A 105 -32.72 11.40 4.06
C GLU A 105 -32.66 10.24 5.05
N ALA A 106 -33.22 9.07 4.68
CA ALA A 106 -33.12 7.85 5.48
C ALA A 106 -31.66 7.43 5.68
N GLN A 107 -30.86 7.39 4.59
CA GLN A 107 -29.44 7.07 4.68
C GLN A 107 -28.68 8.03 5.63
N GLU A 108 -28.88 9.34 5.49
CA GLU A 108 -28.14 10.32 6.30
C GLU A 108 -28.57 10.34 7.77
N LEU A 109 -29.85 10.06 8.08
CA LEU A 109 -30.33 9.90 9.46
C LEU A 109 -29.87 8.59 10.09
N ILE A 110 -29.86 7.48 9.35
CA ILE A 110 -29.30 6.20 9.83
C ILE A 110 -27.79 6.34 10.06
N ASP A 111 -27.05 7.08 9.23
CA ASP A 111 -25.64 7.41 9.50
C ASP A 111 -25.45 8.22 10.80
N GLN A 112 -26.45 8.97 11.29
CA GLN A 112 -26.41 9.56 12.64
C GLN A 112 -26.76 8.54 13.75
N VAL A 113 -27.63 7.55 13.50
CA VAL A 113 -27.87 6.44 14.44
C VAL A 113 -26.57 5.66 14.67
N VAL A 114 -25.85 5.32 13.60
CA VAL A 114 -24.53 4.66 13.69
C VAL A 114 -23.50 5.55 14.39
N LYS A 115 -23.55 6.88 14.15
CA LYS A 115 -22.69 7.86 14.84
C LYS A 115 -22.94 7.85 16.36
N ALA A 116 -24.18 8.03 16.81
CA ALA A 116 -24.52 8.11 18.22
C ALA A 116 -24.32 6.76 18.93
N GLY A 117 -24.61 5.64 18.26
CA GLY A 117 -24.30 4.29 18.77
C GLY A 117 -22.80 4.10 19.02
N SER A 118 -21.95 4.57 18.09
CA SER A 118 -20.50 4.58 18.30
C SER A 118 -20.08 5.51 19.45
N GLU A 119 -20.70 6.68 19.63
CA GLU A 119 -20.36 7.63 20.71
C GLU A 119 -20.74 7.09 22.11
N VAL A 120 -21.86 6.38 22.22
CA VAL A 120 -22.27 5.68 23.46
C VAL A 120 -21.24 4.60 23.85
N LEU A 121 -20.78 3.79 22.90
CA LEU A 121 -19.83 2.70 23.15
C LEU A 121 -18.38 3.18 23.31
N ASP A 122 -17.95 4.17 22.52
CA ASP A 122 -16.66 4.83 22.69
C ASP A 122 -16.58 5.53 24.06
N TYR A 123 -17.68 6.12 24.55
CA TYR A 123 -17.74 6.67 25.89
C TYR A 123 -17.74 5.57 26.97
N TYR A 124 -18.45 4.46 26.77
CA TYR A 124 -18.39 3.29 27.64
C TYR A 124 -16.94 2.78 27.81
N ALA A 125 -16.22 2.61 26.70
CA ALA A 125 -14.83 2.16 26.66
C ALA A 125 -13.85 3.12 27.35
N SER A 126 -14.17 4.42 27.40
CA SER A 126 -13.33 5.44 28.06
C SER A 126 -13.35 5.37 29.59
N LEU A 127 -14.34 4.71 30.18
CA LEU A 127 -14.54 4.65 31.63
C LEU A 127 -13.73 3.51 32.29
N PRO A 128 -13.34 3.64 33.57
CA PRO A 128 -12.81 2.51 34.34
C PRO A 128 -13.83 1.34 34.33
N PRO A 129 -13.44 0.07 34.09
CA PRO A 129 -14.40 -1.02 33.86
C PRO A 129 -15.44 -1.22 34.97
N HIS A 130 -15.07 -0.97 36.23
CA HIS A 130 -15.96 -1.06 37.38
C HIS A 130 -16.96 0.12 37.48
N VAL A 131 -16.65 1.27 36.85
CA VAL A 131 -17.58 2.39 36.67
C VAL A 131 -18.47 2.12 35.48
N ALA A 132 -17.91 1.68 34.34
CA ALA A 132 -18.64 1.38 33.11
C ALA A 132 -19.82 0.42 33.38
N ARG A 133 -19.54 -0.74 34.00
CA ARG A 133 -20.55 -1.74 34.41
C ARG A 133 -21.61 -1.26 35.40
N ARG A 134 -21.38 -0.15 36.11
CA ARG A 134 -22.35 0.47 37.04
C ARG A 134 -23.28 1.48 36.34
N ILE A 135 -23.11 1.68 35.03
CA ILE A 135 -23.87 2.63 34.20
C ILE A 135 -24.58 1.91 33.05
N LEU A 136 -23.90 0.96 32.41
CA LEU A 136 -24.37 0.13 31.31
C LEU A 136 -23.84 -1.30 31.54
N SER A 137 -24.65 -2.35 31.39
CA SER A 137 -24.13 -3.72 31.53
C SER A 137 -23.37 -4.18 30.28
N ASP A 138 -22.46 -5.14 30.42
CA ASP A 138 -21.69 -5.70 29.30
C ASP A 138 -22.64 -6.24 28.18
N ASP A 139 -23.81 -6.77 28.55
CA ASP A 139 -24.82 -7.25 27.58
C ASP A 139 -25.69 -6.14 26.98
N GLN A 140 -25.85 -5.00 27.67
CA GLN A 140 -26.42 -3.79 27.06
C GLN A 140 -25.43 -3.18 26.05
N ALA A 141 -24.13 -3.21 26.34
CA ALA A 141 -23.09 -2.79 25.40
C ALA A 141 -23.03 -3.69 24.15
N ARG A 142 -23.21 -5.01 24.31
CA ARG A 142 -23.38 -5.95 23.19
C ARG A 142 -24.58 -5.62 22.32
N ARG A 143 -25.77 -5.44 22.90
CA ARG A 143 -26.97 -5.06 22.14
C ARG A 143 -26.81 -3.72 21.42
N LEU A 144 -26.22 -2.71 22.05
CA LEU A 144 -25.94 -1.42 21.41
C LEU A 144 -24.92 -1.52 20.26
N ARG A 145 -24.00 -2.50 20.28
CA ARG A 145 -23.16 -2.82 19.12
C ARG A 145 -24.03 -3.40 18.01
N ASP A 146 -24.80 -4.44 18.31
CA ASP A 146 -25.59 -5.16 17.31
C ASP A 146 -26.61 -4.22 16.64
N GLU A 147 -27.32 -3.41 17.43
CA GLU A 147 -28.21 -2.33 16.97
C GLU A 147 -27.51 -1.28 16.09
N ALA A 148 -26.20 -1.03 16.30
CA ALA A 148 -25.41 -0.10 15.49
C ALA A 148 -24.82 -0.75 14.23
N LEU A 149 -24.59 -2.07 14.22
CA LEU A 149 -24.20 -2.84 13.05
C LEU A 149 -25.39 -3.01 12.10
N ASP A 150 -26.56 -3.43 12.62
CA ASP A 150 -27.80 -3.58 11.85
C ASP A 150 -28.18 -2.25 11.16
N ALA A 151 -28.08 -1.12 11.88
CA ALA A 151 -28.29 0.21 11.31
C ALA A 151 -27.24 0.54 10.23
N ALA A 152 -25.97 0.21 10.45
CA ALA A 152 -24.93 0.46 9.46
C ALA A 152 -25.11 -0.37 8.18
N ASP A 153 -25.61 -1.61 8.27
CA ASP A 153 -25.85 -2.46 7.12
C ASP A 153 -27.13 -2.09 6.35
N GLN A 154 -28.22 -1.70 7.02
CA GLN A 154 -29.35 -1.02 6.36
C GLN A 154 -28.90 0.23 5.60
N CYS A 155 -27.99 1.01 6.18
CA CYS A 155 -27.39 2.18 5.54
C CYS A 155 -26.46 1.81 4.38
N ASN A 156 -25.83 0.64 4.40
CA ASN A 156 -25.03 0.09 3.31
C ASN A 156 -25.92 -0.35 2.13
N GLU A 157 -27.07 -0.98 2.40
CA GLU A 157 -28.05 -1.37 1.39
C GLU A 157 -28.62 -0.14 0.66
N LEU A 158 -29.12 0.87 1.39
CA LEU A 158 -29.61 2.12 0.80
C LEU A 158 -28.54 2.82 -0.06
N ALA A 159 -27.32 2.95 0.48
CA ALA A 159 -26.20 3.60 -0.22
C ALA A 159 -25.74 2.82 -1.48
N THR A 160 -26.01 1.52 -1.57
CA THR A 160 -25.55 0.66 -2.67
C THR A 160 -26.22 1.03 -4.01
N ALA A 161 -27.47 1.49 -4.00
CA ALA A 161 -28.11 2.02 -5.20
C ALA A 161 -27.37 3.24 -5.77
N THR A 162 -26.89 4.14 -4.91
CA THR A 162 -26.17 5.35 -5.30
C THR A 162 -24.85 5.06 -6.01
N ILE A 163 -24.04 4.12 -5.50
CA ILE A 163 -22.75 3.81 -6.13
C ILE A 163 -22.92 3.09 -7.48
N TYR A 164 -23.95 2.24 -7.62
CA TYR A 164 -24.30 1.63 -8.90
C TYR A 164 -24.76 2.63 -9.96
N GLU A 165 -25.24 3.82 -9.60
CA GLU A 165 -25.42 4.92 -10.55
C GLU A 165 -24.12 5.70 -10.82
N LEU A 166 -23.33 5.97 -9.79
CA LEU A 166 -22.15 6.85 -9.88
C LEU A 166 -21.00 6.21 -10.67
N GLU A 167 -20.67 4.94 -10.43
CA GLU A 167 -19.52 4.30 -11.08
C GLU A 167 -19.67 4.12 -12.61
N PRO A 168 -20.82 3.68 -13.15
CA PRO A 168 -21.02 3.64 -14.60
C PRO A 168 -21.01 5.03 -15.24
N ARG A 169 -21.53 6.06 -14.55
CA ARG A 169 -21.44 7.46 -15.01
C ARG A 169 -19.98 7.94 -15.06
N ARG A 170 -19.20 7.67 -14.00
CA ARG A 170 -17.75 7.95 -13.93
C ARG A 170 -16.98 7.25 -15.06
N LYS A 171 -17.22 5.95 -15.26
CA LYS A 171 -16.56 5.17 -16.32
C LYS A 171 -16.91 5.72 -17.71
N LYS A 172 -18.19 5.89 -18.02
CA LYS A 172 -18.66 6.45 -19.30
C LYS A 172 -18.06 7.83 -19.59
N ALA A 173 -17.88 8.67 -18.57
CA ALA A 173 -17.24 9.98 -18.72
C ALA A 173 -15.74 9.86 -19.05
N ALA A 174 -15.01 8.94 -18.40
CA ALA A 174 -13.62 8.64 -18.75
C ALA A 174 -13.48 8.07 -20.17
N ASP A 175 -14.33 7.10 -20.55
CA ASP A 175 -14.36 6.52 -21.90
C ASP A 175 -14.61 7.59 -23.00
N VAL A 176 -15.33 8.67 -22.68
CA VAL A 176 -15.53 9.83 -23.58
C VAL A 176 -14.27 10.69 -23.68
N LEU A 177 -13.60 10.98 -22.56
CA LEU A 177 -12.35 11.73 -22.55
C LEU A 177 -11.24 11.01 -23.33
N ASP A 178 -11.13 9.69 -23.20
CA ASP A 178 -10.09 8.91 -23.89
C ASP A 178 -10.36 8.78 -25.40
N ARG A 179 -11.62 8.74 -25.84
CA ARG A 179 -11.96 8.96 -27.26
C ARG A 179 -11.56 10.35 -27.74
N MET A 180 -11.93 11.41 -27.01
CA MET A 180 -11.55 12.78 -27.37
C MET A 180 -10.03 12.99 -27.44
N ARG A 181 -9.25 12.26 -26.64
CA ARG A 181 -7.77 12.21 -26.72
C ARG A 181 -7.30 11.53 -28.02
N ALA A 182 -7.85 10.37 -28.37
CA ALA A 182 -7.53 9.65 -29.61
C ALA A 182 -7.94 10.45 -30.87
N ASP A 183 -9.08 11.13 -30.83
CA ASP A 183 -9.60 12.01 -31.89
C ASP A 183 -8.85 13.36 -32.00
N ASN A 184 -7.80 13.57 -31.17
CA ASN A 184 -7.01 14.81 -31.11
C ASN A 184 -7.86 16.09 -30.91
N ALA A 185 -8.89 16.00 -30.05
CA ALA A 185 -9.83 17.09 -29.81
C ALA A 185 -9.15 18.38 -29.28
N PRO A 186 -9.67 19.58 -29.61
CA PRO A 186 -9.05 20.84 -29.22
C PRO A 186 -8.83 20.98 -27.70
N PRO A 187 -7.72 21.59 -27.23
CA PRO A 187 -7.36 21.65 -25.80
C PRO A 187 -8.45 22.21 -24.88
N HIS A 188 -9.25 23.17 -25.34
CA HIS A 188 -10.36 23.73 -24.56
C HIS A 188 -11.51 22.71 -24.34
N GLN A 189 -11.71 21.78 -25.28
CA GLN A 189 -12.70 20.70 -25.16
C GLN A 189 -12.18 19.61 -24.23
N LEU A 190 -10.90 19.25 -24.35
CA LEU A 190 -10.24 18.31 -23.43
C LEU A 190 -10.26 18.83 -21.99
N SER A 191 -9.94 20.10 -21.76
CA SER A 191 -10.01 20.73 -20.43
C SER A 191 -11.44 20.68 -19.83
N ARG A 192 -12.47 20.96 -20.64
CA ARG A 192 -13.88 20.85 -20.23
C ARG A 192 -14.27 19.40 -19.94
N ALA A 193 -13.79 18.44 -20.74
CA ALA A 193 -14.05 17.01 -20.53
C ALA A 193 -13.38 16.51 -19.23
N VAL A 194 -12.09 16.79 -19.02
CA VAL A 194 -11.37 16.51 -17.76
C VAL A 194 -12.12 17.08 -16.56
N SER A 195 -12.56 18.34 -16.64
CA SER A 195 -13.35 18.99 -15.58
C SER A 195 -14.69 18.28 -15.30
N SER A 196 -15.29 17.61 -16.30
CA SER A 196 -16.50 16.81 -16.13
C SER A 196 -16.20 15.43 -15.53
N VAL A 197 -15.12 14.76 -15.96
CA VAL A 197 -14.69 13.47 -15.40
C VAL A 197 -14.28 13.64 -13.93
N ALA A 198 -13.57 14.72 -13.59
CA ALA A 198 -13.18 15.06 -12.22
C ALA A 198 -14.39 15.19 -11.29
N LYS A 199 -15.50 15.79 -11.74
CA LYS A 199 -16.76 15.86 -10.96
C LYS A 199 -17.34 14.48 -10.65
N HIS A 200 -17.28 13.54 -11.59
CA HIS A 200 -17.73 12.17 -11.33
C HIS A 200 -16.81 11.43 -10.35
N TYR A 201 -15.49 11.64 -10.41
CA TYR A 201 -14.56 11.13 -9.39
C TYR A 201 -14.85 11.72 -8.01
N LEU A 202 -15.10 13.03 -7.90
CA LEU A 202 -15.45 13.69 -6.64
C LEU A 202 -16.75 13.14 -6.04
N ALA A 203 -17.78 12.88 -6.85
CA ALA A 203 -19.03 12.27 -6.37
C ALA A 203 -18.82 10.84 -5.87
N CYS A 204 -18.05 10.00 -6.57
CA CYS A 204 -17.64 8.69 -6.07
C CYS A 204 -16.83 8.80 -4.77
N MET A 205 -15.91 9.77 -4.68
CA MET A 205 -15.10 10.02 -3.48
C MET A 205 -15.94 10.44 -2.28
N GLU A 206 -16.96 11.28 -2.44
CA GLU A 206 -17.85 11.64 -1.32
C GLU A 206 -18.58 10.41 -0.79
N TRP A 207 -19.13 9.57 -1.68
CA TRP A 207 -19.80 8.33 -1.30
C TRP A 207 -18.86 7.37 -0.57
N TRP A 208 -17.66 7.14 -1.12
CA TRP A 208 -16.65 6.31 -0.46
C TRP A 208 -16.21 6.89 0.89
N GLY A 209 -16.12 8.22 1.03
CA GLY A 209 -15.82 8.90 2.30
C GLY A 209 -16.91 8.69 3.37
N LYS A 210 -18.20 8.84 3.01
CA LYS A 210 -19.32 8.50 3.89
C LYS A 210 -19.27 7.02 4.32
N LYS A 211 -18.91 6.12 3.41
CA LYS A 211 -18.78 4.68 3.72
C LYS A 211 -17.56 4.36 4.61
N VAL A 212 -16.40 5.01 4.44
CA VAL A 212 -15.22 4.82 5.32
C VAL A 212 -15.60 5.13 6.77
N LEU A 213 -16.20 6.29 7.02
CA LEU A 213 -16.69 6.69 8.36
C LEU A 213 -17.58 5.64 8.99
N ARG A 214 -18.46 5.03 8.20
CA ARG A 214 -19.41 4.00 8.66
C ARG A 214 -18.69 2.72 9.05
N SER A 215 -17.79 2.22 8.20
CA SER A 215 -17.00 1.02 8.50
C SER A 215 -16.07 1.21 9.71
N GLU A 216 -15.46 2.39 9.88
CA GLU A 216 -14.67 2.72 11.09
C GLU A 216 -15.52 2.69 12.36
N ARG A 217 -16.79 3.15 12.31
CA ARG A 217 -17.72 3.06 13.45
C ARG A 217 -18.11 1.62 13.75
N MET A 218 -18.43 0.82 12.73
CA MET A 218 -18.71 -0.63 12.87
C MET A 218 -17.53 -1.36 13.55
N GLN A 219 -16.30 -1.05 13.11
CA GLN A 219 -15.08 -1.56 13.73
C GLN A 219 -14.92 -1.11 15.18
N SER A 220 -15.14 0.18 15.50
CA SER A 220 -15.02 0.72 16.86
C SER A 220 -16.00 0.07 17.85
N VAL A 221 -17.25 -0.19 17.43
CA VAL A 221 -18.24 -0.87 18.29
C VAL A 221 -17.89 -2.35 18.49
N CYS A 222 -17.38 -3.05 17.48
CA CYS A 222 -16.85 -4.41 17.64
C CYS A 222 -15.64 -4.44 18.59
N ALA A 223 -14.63 -3.60 18.36
CA ALA A 223 -13.40 -3.54 19.17
C ALA A 223 -13.69 -3.20 20.65
N THR A 224 -14.66 -2.34 20.90
CA THR A 224 -15.16 -2.04 22.25
C THR A 224 -15.70 -3.30 22.93
N THR A 225 -16.54 -4.09 22.26
CA THR A 225 -17.13 -5.30 22.86
C THR A 225 -16.20 -6.51 22.94
N ALA A 226 -15.22 -6.63 22.03
CA ALA A 226 -14.32 -7.78 21.95
C ALA A 226 -13.40 -7.93 23.19
N ASN A 227 -13.28 -6.88 24.00
CA ASN A 227 -12.54 -6.87 25.26
C ASN A 227 -13.43 -7.15 26.50
N LEU A 228 -14.73 -7.38 26.32
CA LEU A 228 -15.65 -7.73 27.42
C LEU A 228 -15.50 -9.21 27.82
N PRO A 229 -15.80 -9.59 29.08
CA PRO A 229 -15.88 -10.99 29.47
C PRO A 229 -17.00 -11.69 28.68
N SER A 230 -16.63 -12.56 27.74
CA SER A 230 -17.54 -13.50 27.08
C SER A 230 -17.97 -14.58 28.07
N ALA A 231 -19.27 -14.88 28.17
CA ALA A 231 -19.77 -15.90 29.10
C ALA A 231 -19.50 -17.34 28.61
N THR A 232 -19.29 -17.53 27.30
CA THR A 232 -18.90 -18.82 26.70
C THR A 232 -17.76 -18.65 25.67
N PRO A 233 -17.04 -19.73 25.31
CA PRO A 233 -16.05 -19.72 24.23
C PRO A 233 -16.65 -19.36 22.86
N GLU A 234 -17.89 -19.75 22.60
CA GLU A 234 -18.61 -19.50 21.34
C GLU A 234 -18.93 -18.02 21.19
N MET A 235 -19.36 -17.36 22.28
CA MET A 235 -19.52 -15.90 22.31
C MET A 235 -18.21 -15.20 21.95
N ARG A 236 -17.09 -15.61 22.57
CA ARG A 236 -15.78 -15.02 22.27
C ARG A 236 -15.39 -15.20 20.81
N LYS A 237 -15.56 -16.40 20.28
CA LYS A 237 -15.27 -16.73 18.87
C LYS A 237 -16.11 -15.89 17.90
N ALA A 238 -17.36 -15.58 18.25
CA ALA A 238 -18.23 -14.68 17.49
C ALA A 238 -17.81 -13.20 17.62
N GLU A 239 -17.45 -12.74 18.82
CA GLU A 239 -16.94 -11.39 19.09
C GLU A 239 -15.62 -11.12 18.31
N GLU A 240 -14.70 -12.08 18.32
CA GLU A 240 -13.45 -12.05 17.53
C GLU A 240 -13.70 -12.12 16.02
N ALA A 241 -14.72 -12.87 15.57
CA ALA A 241 -15.09 -12.97 14.16
C ALA A 241 -15.69 -11.67 13.63
N ALA A 242 -16.60 -11.06 14.39
CA ALA A 242 -17.17 -9.74 14.07
C ALA A 242 -16.07 -8.67 13.99
N LEU A 243 -15.15 -8.62 14.96
CA LEU A 243 -14.02 -7.70 14.91
C LEU A 243 -13.16 -7.88 13.65
N ARG A 244 -12.80 -9.13 13.29
CA ARG A 244 -12.06 -9.43 12.05
C ARG A 244 -12.84 -9.01 10.79
N LEU A 245 -14.15 -9.27 10.74
CA LEU A 245 -15.02 -8.91 9.62
C LEU A 245 -15.09 -7.38 9.41
N HIS A 246 -15.39 -6.61 10.46
CA HIS A 246 -15.57 -5.16 10.31
C HIS A 246 -14.24 -4.41 10.15
N THR A 247 -13.13 -4.92 10.70
CA THR A 247 -11.77 -4.44 10.36
C THR A 247 -11.46 -4.71 8.87
N GLY A 248 -11.86 -5.87 8.34
CA GLY A 248 -11.75 -6.18 6.90
C GLY A 248 -12.55 -5.22 6.01
N TRP A 249 -13.78 -4.89 6.40
CA TRP A 249 -14.61 -3.89 5.70
C TRP A 249 -14.03 -2.48 5.78
N ALA A 250 -13.47 -2.08 6.92
CA ALA A 250 -12.78 -0.80 7.07
C ALA A 250 -11.56 -0.71 6.14
N LEU A 251 -10.69 -1.72 6.14
CA LEU A 251 -9.53 -1.83 5.25
C LEU A 251 -9.93 -1.71 3.77
N ASN A 252 -10.89 -2.51 3.32
CA ASN A 252 -11.34 -2.49 1.93
C ASN A 252 -11.91 -1.13 1.52
N THR A 253 -12.75 -0.53 2.36
CA THR A 253 -13.39 0.76 2.05
C THR A 253 -12.35 1.89 2.03
N LYS A 254 -11.35 1.87 2.90
CA LYS A 254 -10.19 2.79 2.88
C LYS A 254 -9.37 2.62 1.61
N CYS A 255 -9.08 1.38 1.20
CA CYS A 255 -8.35 1.07 -0.03
C CYS A 255 -9.10 1.55 -1.29
N MET A 256 -10.42 1.33 -1.38
CA MET A 256 -11.27 1.83 -2.47
C MET A 256 -11.32 3.37 -2.54
N TYR A 257 -11.36 4.03 -1.38
CA TYR A 257 -11.33 5.50 -1.30
C TYR A 257 -9.97 6.06 -1.73
N LEU A 258 -8.87 5.44 -1.29
CA LEU A 258 -7.50 5.78 -1.70
C LEU A 258 -7.30 5.61 -3.22
N HIS A 259 -7.73 4.47 -3.78
CA HIS A 259 -7.72 4.23 -5.23
C HIS A 259 -8.49 5.32 -6.00
N SER A 260 -9.65 5.74 -5.48
CA SER A 260 -10.45 6.83 -6.07
C SER A 260 -9.75 8.19 -6.03
N ARG A 261 -9.07 8.53 -4.93
CA ARG A 261 -8.23 9.74 -4.81
C ARG A 261 -7.06 9.71 -5.81
N ILE A 262 -6.36 8.58 -5.90
CA ILE A 262 -5.20 8.40 -6.80
C ILE A 262 -5.61 8.53 -8.27
N ALA A 263 -6.75 7.95 -8.65
CA ALA A 263 -7.29 8.07 -10.00
C ALA A 263 -7.67 9.52 -10.36
N LEU A 264 -8.22 10.31 -9.41
CA LEU A 264 -8.48 11.73 -9.60
C LEU A 264 -7.18 12.54 -9.74
N ALA A 265 -6.20 12.33 -8.86
CA ALA A 265 -4.91 13.02 -8.93
C ALA A 265 -4.17 12.73 -10.24
N ARG A 266 -4.17 11.45 -10.66
CA ARG A 266 -3.63 11.01 -11.95
C ARG A 266 -4.32 11.73 -13.12
N LEU A 267 -5.66 11.75 -13.16
CA LEU A 267 -6.42 12.48 -14.18
C LEU A 267 -6.04 13.97 -14.27
N MET A 268 -5.93 14.65 -13.11
CA MET A 268 -5.59 16.07 -13.06
C MET A 268 -4.17 16.32 -13.57
N ILE A 269 -3.18 15.57 -13.09
CA ILE A 269 -1.76 15.75 -13.46
C ILE A 269 -1.52 15.36 -14.93
N GLU A 270 -2.06 14.23 -15.41
CA GLU A 270 -1.94 13.82 -16.81
C GLU A 270 -2.60 14.83 -17.77
N SER A 271 -3.62 15.59 -17.34
CA SER A 271 -4.23 16.66 -18.14
C SER A 271 -3.36 17.92 -18.27
N GLN A 272 -2.42 18.13 -17.34
CA GLN A 272 -1.49 19.25 -17.29
C GLN A 272 -0.08 18.87 -17.80
N ALA A 273 0.15 17.60 -18.12
CA ALA A 273 1.47 17.08 -18.47
C ALA A 273 2.15 17.84 -19.62
N SER A 274 1.38 18.43 -20.54
CA SER A 274 1.88 19.27 -21.64
C SER A 274 2.25 20.70 -21.25
N THR A 275 1.66 21.25 -20.18
CA THR A 275 1.89 22.65 -19.75
C THR A 275 2.95 22.78 -18.66
N VAL A 276 3.14 21.75 -17.81
CA VAL A 276 4.16 21.78 -16.76
C VAL A 276 5.59 21.80 -17.31
N GLY A 277 6.44 22.63 -16.71
CA GLY A 277 7.84 22.82 -17.13
C GLY A 277 8.71 21.57 -16.95
N PRO A 278 9.87 21.46 -17.63
CA PRO A 278 10.65 20.23 -17.71
C PRO A 278 11.04 19.61 -16.36
N ALA A 279 11.51 20.41 -15.39
CA ALA A 279 11.87 19.91 -14.06
C ALA A 279 10.66 19.35 -13.27
N VAL A 280 9.49 19.96 -13.43
CA VAL A 280 8.23 19.49 -12.82
C VAL A 280 7.78 18.18 -13.48
N ARG A 281 7.92 18.09 -14.82
CA ARG A 281 7.65 16.88 -15.58
C ARG A 281 8.56 15.73 -15.15
N GLU A 282 9.86 15.97 -14.94
CA GLU A 282 10.83 14.98 -14.45
C GLU A 282 10.51 14.48 -13.04
N ILE A 283 9.95 15.33 -12.17
CA ILE A 283 9.54 14.95 -10.81
C ILE A 283 8.28 14.04 -10.82
N LEU A 284 7.37 14.22 -11.77
CA LEU A 284 6.04 13.60 -11.79
C LEU A 284 5.88 12.43 -12.78
N MET A 285 6.49 12.52 -13.96
CA MET A 285 6.14 11.70 -15.12
C MET A 285 7.24 10.68 -15.45
N SER A 286 6.86 9.44 -15.70
CA SER A 286 7.76 8.45 -16.30
C SER A 286 7.92 8.70 -17.81
N ALA A 287 8.96 8.13 -18.43
CA ALA A 287 9.32 8.36 -19.84
C ALA A 287 8.19 8.02 -20.85
N ASN A 288 7.23 7.18 -20.45
CA ASN A 288 6.02 6.83 -21.22
C ASN A 288 4.85 7.84 -21.06
N GLY A 289 5.07 8.99 -20.40
CA GLY A 289 4.07 10.05 -20.26
C GLY A 289 2.97 9.81 -19.21
N ARG A 290 3.09 8.79 -18.35
CA ARG A 290 2.20 8.54 -17.20
C ARG A 290 2.77 9.10 -15.91
N VAL A 291 1.92 9.33 -14.89
CA VAL A 291 2.38 9.73 -13.55
C VAL A 291 3.00 8.53 -12.84
N HIS A 292 4.29 8.61 -12.50
CA HIS A 292 5.12 7.47 -12.08
C HIS A 292 4.51 6.65 -10.93
N LEU A 293 4.44 7.20 -9.70
CA LEU A 293 4.03 6.41 -8.54
C LEU A 293 2.51 6.16 -8.48
N LEU A 294 1.70 7.10 -8.97
CA LEU A 294 0.24 6.97 -8.98
C LEU A 294 -0.23 5.86 -9.94
N GLY A 295 0.47 5.66 -11.07
CA GLY A 295 0.24 4.53 -11.96
C GLY A 295 0.56 3.20 -11.27
N THR A 296 1.75 3.10 -10.65
CA THR A 296 2.22 1.90 -9.94
C THR A 296 1.23 1.42 -8.88
N PHE A 297 0.65 2.30 -8.05
CA PHE A 297 -0.34 1.86 -7.06
C PHE A 297 -1.55 1.15 -7.68
N ILE A 298 -2.12 1.72 -8.75
CA ILE A 298 -3.32 1.18 -9.44
C ILE A 298 -2.98 -0.13 -10.17
N GLU A 299 -1.79 -0.20 -10.78
CA GLU A 299 -1.41 -1.27 -11.70
C GLU A 299 -0.72 -2.47 -10.98
N ASP A 300 -0.29 -2.30 -9.72
CA ASP A 300 0.46 -3.30 -8.94
C ASP A 300 -0.12 -3.58 -7.53
N VAL A 301 -0.16 -2.56 -6.66
CA VAL A 301 -0.50 -2.72 -5.23
C VAL A 301 -2.00 -3.00 -5.00
N PHE A 302 -2.86 -2.34 -5.77
CA PHE A 302 -4.31 -2.49 -5.65
C PHE A 302 -4.81 -3.89 -6.12
N PRO A 303 -4.34 -4.47 -7.26
CA PRO A 303 -4.60 -5.86 -7.63
C PRO A 303 -4.13 -6.89 -6.60
N ALA A 304 -2.99 -6.64 -5.93
CA ALA A 304 -2.50 -7.49 -4.85
C ALA A 304 -3.46 -7.49 -3.65
N PHE A 305 -3.91 -6.32 -3.20
CA PHE A 305 -4.95 -6.19 -2.17
C PHE A 305 -6.23 -6.95 -2.56
N LEU A 306 -6.77 -6.70 -3.76
CA LEU A 306 -8.02 -7.32 -4.23
C LEU A 306 -7.94 -8.85 -4.26
N SER A 307 -6.77 -9.46 -4.46
CA SER A 307 -6.61 -10.92 -4.46
C SER A 307 -6.95 -11.59 -3.11
N THR A 308 -6.98 -10.82 -2.02
CA THR A 308 -7.35 -11.27 -0.67
C THR A 308 -8.82 -11.01 -0.29
N SER A 309 -9.54 -10.21 -1.11
CA SER A 309 -10.85 -9.66 -0.75
C SER A 309 -11.91 -10.70 -0.35
N ASP A 310 -11.94 -11.86 -1.01
CA ASP A 310 -12.86 -12.96 -0.68
C ASP A 310 -12.74 -13.39 0.80
N ALA A 311 -11.52 -13.59 1.27
CA ALA A 311 -11.24 -14.05 2.63
C ALA A 311 -11.41 -12.91 3.66
N VAL A 312 -11.10 -11.67 3.28
CA VAL A 312 -11.22 -10.48 4.12
C VAL A 312 -12.69 -10.09 4.35
N LEU A 313 -13.55 -10.19 3.32
CA LEU A 313 -14.92 -9.66 3.33
C LEU A 313 -15.99 -10.75 3.45
N TYR A 314 -15.88 -11.83 2.68
CA TYR A 314 -16.96 -12.80 2.50
C TYR A 314 -16.80 -14.09 3.33
N SER A 315 -15.67 -14.25 4.03
CA SER A 315 -15.44 -15.39 4.94
C SER A 315 -16.33 -15.39 6.21
N LYS A 316 -17.11 -14.31 6.43
CA LYS A 316 -17.83 -14.01 7.68
C LYS A 316 -16.90 -13.87 8.89
N GLY A 317 -15.71 -13.29 8.68
CA GLY A 317 -14.71 -13.13 9.74
C GLY A 317 -14.18 -14.49 10.21
N ARG A 318 -13.71 -15.33 9.28
CA ARG A 318 -12.82 -16.46 9.65
C ARG A 318 -11.41 -15.94 9.92
N ALA A 319 -10.53 -16.81 10.44
CA ALA A 319 -9.12 -16.49 10.49
C ALA A 319 -8.55 -16.52 9.07
N LEU A 320 -7.65 -15.59 8.76
CA LEU A 320 -6.86 -15.65 7.53
C LEU A 320 -5.77 -16.73 7.66
N ASP A 321 -5.48 -17.43 6.57
CA ASP A 321 -4.34 -18.34 6.47
C ASP A 321 -3.01 -17.58 6.31
N ALA A 322 -1.91 -18.32 6.25
CA ALA A 322 -0.57 -17.76 6.16
C ALA A 322 -0.36 -17.01 4.83
N GLU A 323 -0.98 -17.48 3.75
CA GLU A 323 -0.86 -16.95 2.39
C GLU A 323 -1.57 -15.60 2.25
N HIS A 324 -2.80 -15.48 2.75
CA HIS A 324 -3.52 -14.21 2.82
C HIS A 324 -2.81 -13.21 3.75
N CYS A 325 -2.27 -13.66 4.89
CA CYS A 325 -1.49 -12.79 5.77
C CYS A 325 -0.21 -12.30 5.09
N ALA A 326 0.57 -13.19 4.45
CA ALA A 326 1.83 -12.83 3.80
C ALA A 326 1.65 -11.89 2.59
N VAL A 327 0.50 -11.94 1.91
CA VAL A 327 0.10 -10.97 0.88
C VAL A 327 -0.29 -9.63 1.49
N LEU A 328 -1.09 -9.62 2.55
CA LEU A 328 -1.45 -8.40 3.27
C LEU A 328 -0.23 -7.68 3.87
N GLU A 329 0.70 -8.40 4.47
CA GLU A 329 2.00 -7.84 4.91
C GLU A 329 2.74 -7.14 3.77
N GLY A 330 2.76 -7.74 2.57
CA GLY A 330 3.32 -7.11 1.37
C GLY A 330 2.57 -5.84 0.96
N VAL A 331 1.23 -5.87 0.97
CA VAL A 331 0.39 -4.69 0.68
C VAL A 331 0.64 -3.56 1.68
N MET A 332 0.83 -3.87 2.97
CA MET A 332 1.20 -2.90 4.02
C MET A 332 2.55 -2.25 3.76
N GLU A 333 3.58 -3.04 3.43
CA GLU A 333 4.91 -2.52 3.08
C GLU A 333 4.82 -1.60 1.85
N ARG A 334 4.17 -2.07 0.77
CA ARG A 334 4.06 -1.34 -0.51
C ARG A 334 3.20 -0.07 -0.42
N LEU A 335 2.16 -0.05 0.43
CA LEU A 335 1.42 1.17 0.80
C LEU A 335 2.33 2.19 1.52
N SER A 336 3.20 1.71 2.41
CA SER A 336 4.13 2.55 3.19
C SER A 336 5.22 3.16 2.29
N GLU A 337 5.76 2.38 1.37
CA GLU A 337 6.67 2.85 0.31
C GLU A 337 6.00 3.90 -0.58
N PHE A 338 4.81 3.61 -1.10
CA PHE A 338 4.04 4.52 -1.93
C PHE A 338 3.78 5.86 -1.23
N ALA A 339 3.36 5.82 0.05
CA ALA A 339 3.16 7.02 0.86
C ALA A 339 4.46 7.84 1.00
N SER A 340 5.59 7.16 1.27
CA SER A 340 6.91 7.79 1.40
C SER A 340 7.38 8.43 0.08
N GLY A 341 7.22 7.72 -1.04
CA GLY A 341 7.62 8.19 -2.38
C GLY A 341 6.78 9.38 -2.85
N VAL A 342 5.46 9.35 -2.65
CA VAL A 342 4.57 10.48 -2.98
C VAL A 342 4.85 11.68 -2.06
N HIS A 343 5.16 11.46 -0.78
CA HIS A 343 5.61 12.55 0.11
C HIS A 343 6.90 13.21 -0.40
N GLY A 344 7.88 12.40 -0.83
CA GLY A 344 9.11 12.88 -1.45
C GLY A 344 8.88 13.62 -2.78
N ILE A 345 7.87 13.26 -3.56
CA ILE A 345 7.42 14.03 -4.73
C ILE A 345 6.85 15.39 -4.30
N VAL A 346 5.92 15.42 -3.34
CA VAL A 346 5.27 16.66 -2.87
C VAL A 346 6.28 17.65 -2.30
N ALA A 347 7.30 17.18 -1.57
CA ALA A 347 8.40 18.03 -1.11
C ALA A 347 9.11 18.72 -2.27
N ARG A 348 9.62 17.96 -3.26
CA ARG A 348 10.32 18.51 -4.44
C ARG A 348 9.46 19.48 -5.25
N LEU A 349 8.15 19.25 -5.33
CA LEU A 349 7.21 20.14 -6.04
C LEU A 349 6.96 21.47 -5.30
N ARG A 350 7.01 21.45 -3.96
CA ARG A 350 6.96 22.69 -3.15
C ARG A 350 8.28 23.46 -3.26
N ASP A 351 9.41 22.77 -3.23
CA ASP A 351 10.75 23.37 -3.41
C ASP A 351 10.92 23.99 -4.83
N ALA A 352 10.29 23.38 -5.84
CA ALA A 352 10.19 23.92 -7.21
C ALA A 352 9.21 25.11 -7.36
N GLY A 353 8.51 25.52 -6.29
CA GLY A 353 7.63 26.69 -6.26
C GLY A 353 6.27 26.51 -6.98
N THR A 354 5.93 25.32 -7.48
CA THR A 354 4.82 25.10 -8.42
C THR A 354 3.46 24.87 -7.76
N GLY A 355 3.17 25.64 -6.69
CA GLY A 355 2.01 25.39 -5.82
C GLY A 355 0.63 25.74 -6.38
N ALA A 356 0.53 26.46 -7.49
CA ALA A 356 -0.73 27.01 -8.00
C ALA A 356 -1.44 26.17 -9.07
N GLU A 357 -0.71 25.32 -9.82
CA GLU A 357 -1.28 24.53 -10.92
C GLU A 357 -1.58 23.07 -10.51
N LEU A 358 -0.71 22.48 -9.69
CA LEU A 358 -0.77 21.06 -9.33
C LEU A 358 -1.69 20.78 -8.13
N PRO A 359 -2.35 19.61 -8.07
CA PRO A 359 -3.25 19.23 -6.99
C PRO A 359 -2.49 18.77 -5.72
N LEU A 360 -1.60 19.61 -5.18
CA LEU A 360 -0.71 19.24 -4.07
C LEU A 360 -1.49 18.77 -2.83
N GLU A 361 -2.57 19.45 -2.46
CA GLU A 361 -3.41 19.06 -1.32
C GLU A 361 -4.00 17.65 -1.49
N LEU A 362 -4.39 17.27 -2.72
CA LEU A 362 -4.88 15.92 -3.01
C LEU A 362 -3.74 14.89 -2.92
N LEU A 363 -2.50 15.27 -3.26
CA LEU A 363 -1.32 14.40 -3.07
C LEU A 363 -0.98 14.23 -1.58
N ASP A 364 -1.05 15.28 -0.76
CA ASP A 364 -0.96 15.17 0.71
C ASP A 364 -2.06 14.24 1.25
N GLN A 365 -3.31 14.41 0.81
CA GLN A 365 -4.44 13.53 1.15
C GLN A 365 -4.27 12.07 0.67
N ILE A 366 -3.44 11.82 -0.34
CA ILE A 366 -3.07 10.47 -0.82
C ILE A 366 -1.98 9.85 0.05
N VAL A 367 -0.96 10.63 0.44
CA VAL A 367 0.10 10.19 1.39
C VAL A 367 -0.53 9.74 2.70
N GLU A 368 -1.38 10.58 3.29
CA GLU A 368 -2.08 10.28 4.54
C GLU A 368 -3.04 9.09 4.39
N GLY A 369 -3.80 9.02 3.28
CA GLY A 369 -4.68 7.90 3.00
C GLY A 369 -3.93 6.57 2.86
N ALA A 370 -2.73 6.57 2.29
CA ALA A 370 -1.89 5.39 2.16
C ALA A 370 -1.32 4.93 3.52
N TRP A 371 -0.82 5.86 4.36
CA TRP A 371 -0.40 5.53 5.74
C TRP A 371 -1.54 4.97 6.58
N VAL A 372 -2.72 5.60 6.54
CA VAL A 372 -3.93 5.12 7.25
C VAL A 372 -4.34 3.72 6.77
N THR A 373 -4.29 3.47 5.46
CA THR A 373 -4.63 2.14 4.90
C THR A 373 -3.58 1.09 5.29
N ALA A 374 -2.28 1.41 5.29
CA ALA A 374 -1.23 0.51 5.76
C ALA A 374 -1.41 0.14 7.24
N HIS A 375 -1.74 1.12 8.09
CA HIS A 375 -2.02 0.87 9.50
C HIS A 375 -3.25 -0.02 9.69
N GLU A 376 -4.29 0.14 8.87
CA GLU A 376 -5.48 -0.72 8.89
C GLU A 376 -5.15 -2.19 8.55
N VAL A 377 -4.20 -2.43 7.65
CA VAL A 377 -3.66 -3.78 7.42
C VAL A 377 -2.96 -4.31 8.69
N THR A 378 -2.17 -3.46 9.37
CA THR A 378 -1.56 -3.84 10.66
C THR A 378 -2.62 -4.22 11.70
N GLN A 379 -3.74 -3.49 11.77
CA GLN A 379 -4.86 -3.83 12.66
C GLN A 379 -5.50 -5.18 12.28
N LEU A 380 -5.78 -5.40 10.99
CA LEU A 380 -6.37 -6.66 10.50
C LEU A 380 -5.47 -7.88 10.79
N LEU A 381 -4.16 -7.74 10.67
CA LEU A 381 -3.18 -8.77 11.02
C LEU A 381 -3.11 -8.97 12.55
N ALA A 382 -3.15 -7.90 13.33
CA ALA A 382 -3.07 -7.96 14.80
C ALA A 382 -4.28 -8.63 15.47
N VAL A 383 -5.46 -8.65 14.82
CA VAL A 383 -6.67 -9.36 15.28
C VAL A 383 -6.78 -10.81 14.78
N GLN A 384 -5.80 -11.32 14.01
CA GLN A 384 -5.74 -12.75 13.69
C GLN A 384 -5.35 -13.59 14.91
N PRO A 385 -5.79 -14.86 15.00
CA PRO A 385 -5.37 -15.75 16.07
C PRO A 385 -3.84 -15.91 16.08
N LYS A 386 -3.20 -15.62 17.22
CA LYS A 386 -1.77 -15.88 17.42
C LYS A 386 -1.58 -17.38 17.59
N THR A 387 -1.26 -18.07 16.49
CA THR A 387 -1.10 -19.53 16.42
C THR A 387 -0.23 -20.05 17.57
N PRO A 388 -0.79 -20.82 18.53
CA PRO A 388 0.02 -21.62 19.42
C PRO A 388 0.74 -22.65 18.56
N ALA A 389 2.07 -22.77 18.69
CA ALA A 389 2.86 -23.66 17.85
C ALA A 389 2.61 -25.15 18.20
N VAL A 390 1.49 -25.69 17.70
CA VAL A 390 1.21 -27.12 17.68
C VAL A 390 2.10 -27.74 16.60
N ILE A 391 3.25 -28.27 17.03
CA ILE A 391 4.19 -28.98 16.15
C ILE A 391 3.64 -30.38 15.91
N GLU A 392 2.76 -30.54 14.93
CA GLU A 392 2.59 -31.84 14.28
C GLU A 392 3.82 -32.13 13.40
N PRO A 393 4.35 -33.37 13.38
CA PRO A 393 5.48 -33.70 12.53
C PRO A 393 5.10 -33.61 11.04
N PRO A 394 5.85 -32.88 10.20
CA PRO A 394 5.46 -32.71 8.80
C PRO A 394 5.50 -34.04 8.03
N ALA A 395 4.36 -34.43 7.47
CA ALA A 395 4.32 -35.42 6.41
C ALA A 395 5.17 -34.93 5.23
N ARG A 396 6.00 -35.81 4.65
CA ARG A 396 6.98 -35.44 3.62
C ARG A 396 6.27 -35.00 2.32
N ALA A 397 6.08 -33.70 2.14
CA ALA A 397 5.82 -33.11 0.83
C ALA A 397 7.05 -33.30 -0.07
N ALA A 398 6.83 -33.65 -1.34
CA ALA A 398 7.90 -33.85 -2.30
C ALA A 398 8.38 -32.49 -2.84
N ILE A 399 9.66 -32.17 -2.63
CA ILE A 399 10.32 -31.02 -3.26
C ILE A 399 10.69 -31.39 -4.69
N LEU A 400 10.16 -30.65 -5.67
CA LEU A 400 10.49 -30.80 -7.09
C LEU A 400 11.47 -29.69 -7.53
N GLU A 401 12.68 -29.70 -6.98
CA GLU A 401 13.76 -28.79 -7.40
C GLU A 401 14.51 -29.37 -8.60
N ASN A 402 14.18 -28.87 -9.79
CA ASN A 402 14.95 -29.15 -11.00
C ASN A 402 16.22 -28.27 -11.05
N THR A 403 17.28 -28.69 -10.36
CA THR A 403 18.64 -28.13 -10.57
C THR A 403 19.63 -29.29 -10.74
N ALA A 404 20.18 -29.43 -11.94
CA ALA A 404 20.92 -30.62 -12.34
C ALA A 404 22.45 -30.44 -12.20
N VAL A 405 23.07 -31.37 -11.45
CA VAL A 405 24.44 -31.90 -11.64
C VAL A 405 25.62 -30.92 -11.53
N VAL A 406 26.39 -31.08 -10.45
CA VAL A 406 27.78 -31.63 -10.52
C VAL A 406 27.91 -32.65 -9.37
N ALA A 407 28.72 -33.70 -9.52
CA ALA A 407 28.81 -34.80 -8.56
C ALA A 407 30.25 -35.21 -8.21
N GLU A 408 30.51 -35.38 -6.90
CA GLU A 408 31.60 -36.12 -6.24
C GLU A 408 31.30 -36.10 -4.73
N GLY A 409 31.67 -37.05 -3.86
CA GLY A 409 32.28 -38.37 -4.04
C GLY A 409 32.60 -38.99 -2.65
N HIS A 410 32.55 -40.32 -2.50
CA HIS A 410 32.87 -41.10 -1.27
C HIS A 410 31.93 -40.93 -0.04
N ALA A 411 31.87 -41.83 0.96
CA ALA A 411 32.00 -43.31 0.95
C ALA A 411 31.54 -43.93 2.31
N ALA A 412 31.03 -45.17 2.27
CA ALA A 412 30.77 -46.06 3.42
C ALA A 412 29.67 -45.60 4.42
N ARG A 413 29.12 -46.44 5.33
CA ARG A 413 29.54 -47.77 5.83
C ARG A 413 28.34 -48.67 6.20
N ARG A 414 28.50 -50.00 6.04
CA ARG A 414 27.47 -51.05 6.30
C ARG A 414 27.25 -51.37 7.80
N LYS A 415 25.99 -51.60 8.20
CA LYS A 415 25.45 -52.77 8.98
C LYS A 415 23.97 -52.52 9.36
N GLY A 416 23.06 -53.50 9.44
CA GLY A 416 23.12 -54.89 8.95
C GLY A 416 22.56 -55.97 9.90
N LYS A 417 21.25 -56.30 9.81
CA LYS A 417 20.56 -57.53 10.26
C LYS A 417 19.05 -57.39 9.94
N GLY A 418 18.29 -58.36 9.43
CA GLY A 418 18.65 -59.64 8.81
C GLY A 418 17.99 -60.88 9.44
N LYS A 419 16.91 -61.39 8.85
CA LYS A 419 16.44 -62.79 8.97
C LYS A 419 15.73 -63.23 7.66
N ARG A 420 15.68 -64.54 7.40
CA ARG A 420 15.28 -65.17 6.10
C ARG A 420 13.89 -65.84 6.21
N THR A 421 13.05 -66.03 5.16
CA THR A 421 13.19 -66.78 3.87
C THR A 421 13.41 -68.29 4.08
N PRO A 422 13.01 -69.23 3.19
CA PRO A 422 12.21 -69.16 1.93
C PRO A 422 10.77 -69.70 2.14
N ALA A 423 9.93 -70.15 1.18
CA ALA A 423 9.92 -70.32 -0.30
C ALA A 423 8.44 -70.17 -0.78
N ALA A 424 7.98 -70.25 -2.05
CA ALA A 424 8.54 -70.40 -3.42
C ALA A 424 7.55 -69.64 -4.39
N GLY A 425 7.48 -69.77 -5.72
CA GLY A 425 8.26 -70.44 -6.78
C GLY A 425 7.47 -70.43 -8.11
N GLU A 426 8.11 -70.03 -9.23
CA GLU A 426 7.71 -70.16 -10.66
C GLU A 426 6.29 -69.66 -11.12
N GLY A 427 6.11 -68.92 -12.22
CA GLY A 427 7.04 -68.32 -13.18
C GLY A 427 6.34 -67.57 -14.35
N SER A 428 7.11 -66.80 -15.12
CA SER A 428 6.85 -66.20 -16.47
C SER A 428 5.49 -65.55 -16.85
N SER A 429 5.55 -64.25 -17.20
CA SER A 429 4.94 -63.57 -18.40
C SER A 429 3.53 -63.99 -18.87
N THR A 430 2.51 -63.11 -19.00
CA THR A 430 2.44 -61.90 -19.84
C THR A 430 1.13 -61.10 -19.65
N ALA A 431 1.10 -59.85 -20.16
CA ALA A 431 -0.07 -59.06 -20.59
C ALA A 431 -1.03 -58.44 -19.54
N GLY A 432 -1.57 -57.26 -19.88
CA GLY A 432 -2.72 -56.60 -19.23
C GLY A 432 -2.40 -55.47 -18.24
N LEU A 433 -2.46 -54.21 -18.70
CA LEU A 433 -2.80 -53.09 -17.81
C LEU A 433 -4.34 -52.98 -17.71
N PRO A 434 -4.93 -52.96 -16.51
CA PRO A 434 -6.27 -52.41 -16.29
C PRO A 434 -6.20 -50.88 -16.14
N GLU A 435 -7.21 -50.17 -16.64
CA GLU A 435 -7.35 -48.72 -16.44
C GLU A 435 -7.63 -48.37 -14.96
N PRO A 436 -7.15 -47.23 -14.45
CA PRO A 436 -7.55 -46.75 -13.12
C PRO A 436 -9.04 -46.35 -13.13
N GLN A 437 -9.88 -47.17 -12.48
CA GLN A 437 -11.31 -46.89 -12.42
C GLN A 437 -11.62 -45.55 -11.72
N LEU A 438 -12.56 -44.80 -12.29
CA LEU A 438 -13.05 -43.53 -11.77
C LEU A 438 -13.75 -43.71 -10.41
N ALA A 439 -12.97 -43.56 -9.32
CA ALA A 439 -13.51 -43.35 -7.98
C ALA A 439 -14.25 -42.01 -7.94
N ARG A 440 -15.57 -42.08 -8.15
CA ARG A 440 -16.50 -40.94 -8.18
C ARG A 440 -16.51 -40.24 -6.81
N ARG A 441 -15.69 -39.19 -6.65
CA ARG A 441 -15.77 -38.27 -5.52
C ARG A 441 -17.00 -37.37 -5.71
N ASP A 442 -17.76 -37.20 -4.64
CA ASP A 442 -18.89 -36.28 -4.61
C ASP A 442 -18.43 -34.82 -4.74
N ALA A 443 -19.28 -33.99 -5.35
CA ALA A 443 -18.93 -32.66 -5.83
C ALA A 443 -19.10 -31.57 -4.76
N ASP A 444 -18.42 -31.71 -3.62
CA ASP A 444 -18.17 -30.58 -2.72
C ASP A 444 -16.87 -29.87 -3.11
N THR A 445 -16.94 -28.54 -3.27
CA THR A 445 -15.87 -27.74 -3.88
C THR A 445 -14.66 -27.58 -2.95
N ALA A 446 -13.69 -28.49 -3.07
CA ALA A 446 -12.35 -28.27 -2.55
C ALA A 446 -11.77 -26.98 -3.18
N PRO A 447 -11.27 -26.02 -2.38
CA PRO A 447 -10.79 -24.74 -2.93
C PRO A 447 -9.55 -24.97 -3.80
N THR A 448 -9.60 -24.52 -5.05
CA THR A 448 -8.44 -24.50 -5.95
C THR A 448 -7.30 -23.76 -5.25
N ALA A 449 -6.17 -24.44 -5.04
CA ALA A 449 -5.05 -23.88 -4.28
C ALA A 449 -4.56 -22.56 -4.92
N LYS A 450 -4.86 -21.44 -4.25
CA LYS A 450 -4.33 -20.12 -4.63
C LYS A 450 -2.85 -20.09 -4.25
N LEU A 451 -1.99 -19.77 -5.21
CA LEU A 451 -0.53 -19.67 -5.01
C LEU A 451 -0.13 -18.21 -4.84
N ILE A 452 0.86 -17.93 -3.99
CA ILE A 452 1.49 -16.61 -3.95
C ILE A 452 2.37 -16.47 -5.19
N VAL A 453 2.08 -15.46 -6.01
CA VAL A 453 2.84 -15.10 -7.20
C VAL A 453 3.27 -13.64 -7.08
N LEU A 454 4.53 -13.34 -7.43
CA LEU A 454 5.00 -11.95 -7.47
C LEU A 454 4.52 -11.25 -8.74
N SER A 455 4.27 -9.95 -8.64
CA SER A 455 4.06 -9.08 -9.80
C SER A 455 5.38 -8.77 -10.52
N ASP A 456 5.28 -8.04 -11.62
CA ASP A 456 6.43 -7.45 -12.32
C ASP A 456 7.24 -6.48 -11.44
N LEU A 457 6.66 -6.00 -10.33
CA LEU A 457 7.25 -5.07 -9.36
C LEU A 457 7.39 -5.69 -7.96
N GLY A 458 7.46 -7.02 -7.86
CA GLY A 458 7.74 -7.74 -6.60
C GLY A 458 6.55 -7.87 -5.64
N THR A 459 5.45 -7.14 -5.85
CA THR A 459 4.27 -7.23 -4.96
C THR A 459 3.65 -8.62 -5.03
N LYS A 460 3.51 -9.27 -3.87
CA LYS A 460 2.84 -10.56 -3.71
C LYS A 460 1.34 -10.44 -4.03
N LYS A 461 0.81 -11.31 -4.89
CA LYS A 461 -0.63 -11.49 -5.19
C LYS A 461 -0.99 -12.97 -5.00
N LEU A 462 -2.20 -13.27 -4.54
CA LEU A 462 -2.78 -14.61 -4.72
C LEU A 462 -3.25 -14.79 -6.18
N ALA A 463 -2.81 -15.86 -6.81
CA ALA A 463 -3.18 -16.25 -8.16
C ALA A 463 -3.73 -17.67 -8.21
N SER A 464 -4.56 -18.02 -9.19
CA SER A 464 -4.91 -19.42 -9.42
C SER A 464 -3.70 -20.19 -9.97
N ALA A 465 -3.69 -21.52 -9.83
CA ALA A 465 -2.69 -22.36 -10.50
C ALA A 465 -2.66 -22.12 -12.02
N GLU A 466 -3.82 -21.86 -12.63
CA GLU A 466 -3.95 -21.54 -14.06
C GLU A 466 -3.37 -20.16 -14.40
N GLU A 467 -3.59 -19.11 -13.60
CA GLU A 467 -2.93 -17.80 -13.77
C GLU A 467 -1.40 -17.93 -13.63
N ALA A 468 -0.93 -18.70 -12.63
CA ALA A 468 0.49 -18.93 -12.39
C ALA A 468 1.14 -19.71 -13.54
N HIS A 469 0.49 -20.78 -14.02
CA HIS A 469 0.94 -21.54 -15.18
C HIS A 469 0.85 -20.72 -16.47
N ALA A 470 -0.17 -19.89 -16.69
CA ALA A 470 -0.25 -19.02 -17.87
C ALA A 470 0.92 -18.03 -17.92
N ARG A 471 1.30 -17.42 -16.78
CA ARG A 471 2.50 -16.57 -16.67
C ARG A 471 3.82 -17.29 -16.89
N ALA A 472 3.88 -18.60 -16.60
CA ALA A 472 5.07 -19.42 -16.87
C ALA A 472 5.11 -19.98 -18.30
N SER A 473 3.94 -20.25 -18.87
CA SER A 473 3.74 -20.97 -20.14
C SER A 473 3.45 -20.07 -21.34
N SER A 474 3.36 -18.74 -21.18
CA SER A 474 3.56 -17.76 -22.26
C SER A 474 5.03 -17.74 -22.71
N SER A 475 5.56 -18.92 -23.00
CA SER A 475 6.98 -19.23 -22.92
C SER A 475 7.71 -19.00 -24.24
N ALA A 476 8.92 -18.45 -24.14
CA ALA A 476 9.82 -18.24 -25.27
C ALA A 476 10.04 -19.50 -26.10
N THR A 477 10.00 -20.69 -25.47
CA THR A 477 10.19 -21.99 -26.10
C THR A 477 9.28 -22.19 -27.32
N GLY A 478 7.98 -21.92 -27.20
CA GLY A 478 7.03 -22.09 -28.31
C GLY A 478 7.25 -21.09 -29.45
N HIS A 479 7.75 -19.88 -29.14
CA HIS A 479 8.10 -18.89 -30.17
C HIS A 479 9.43 -19.23 -30.86
N LEU A 480 10.44 -19.70 -30.11
CA LEU A 480 11.71 -20.19 -30.66
C LEU A 480 11.50 -21.42 -31.57
N GLU A 481 10.66 -22.38 -31.16
CA GLU A 481 10.26 -23.52 -31.99
C GLU A 481 9.60 -23.08 -33.30
N MET A 482 8.80 -22.01 -33.29
CA MET A 482 8.21 -21.41 -34.49
C MET A 482 9.30 -20.95 -35.47
N TRP A 483 10.34 -20.25 -34.98
CA TRP A 483 11.48 -19.81 -35.77
C TRP A 483 12.33 -20.97 -36.31
N HIS A 484 12.28 -22.16 -35.70
CA HIS A 484 12.96 -23.37 -36.19
C HIS A 484 12.10 -24.27 -37.12
N ALA A 485 10.81 -23.99 -37.31
CA ALA A 485 9.91 -24.85 -38.10
C ALA A 485 10.28 -24.96 -39.61
N PRO A 486 10.00 -26.08 -40.30
CA PRO A 486 10.38 -26.27 -41.70
C PRO A 486 9.90 -25.15 -42.65
N PRO A 487 10.73 -24.68 -43.61
CA PRO A 487 10.36 -23.65 -44.58
C PRO A 487 9.07 -23.99 -45.35
N SER A 488 8.00 -23.22 -45.11
CA SER A 488 6.72 -23.41 -45.81
C SER A 488 5.94 -22.10 -45.88
N ARG A 489 5.14 -21.94 -46.95
CA ARG A 489 4.32 -20.74 -47.17
C ARG A 489 3.23 -20.53 -46.10
N LYS A 490 2.81 -21.61 -45.40
CA LYS A 490 1.86 -21.54 -44.28
C LYS A 490 2.53 -21.02 -43.00
N ALA A 491 3.75 -21.48 -42.69
CA ALA A 491 4.50 -20.98 -41.55
C ALA A 491 4.89 -19.51 -41.74
N LEU A 492 5.28 -19.12 -42.96
CA LEU A 492 5.77 -17.79 -43.29
C LEU A 492 4.83 -16.65 -42.86
N THR A 493 3.50 -16.80 -42.97
CA THR A 493 2.56 -15.75 -42.55
C THR A 493 2.66 -15.47 -41.05
N GLY A 494 2.61 -16.50 -40.20
CA GLY A 494 2.74 -16.34 -38.74
C GLY A 494 4.12 -15.85 -38.31
N LEU A 495 5.18 -16.18 -39.07
CA LEU A 495 6.51 -15.59 -38.85
C LEU A 495 6.56 -14.10 -39.20
N LEU A 496 5.81 -13.63 -40.20
CA LEU A 496 5.73 -12.20 -40.54
C LEU A 496 4.88 -11.42 -39.51
N GLU A 497 3.80 -12.02 -39.01
CA GLU A 497 3.01 -11.47 -37.91
C GLU A 497 3.88 -11.34 -36.64
N ARG A 498 4.62 -12.41 -36.26
CA ARG A 498 5.52 -12.40 -35.11
C ARG A 498 6.72 -11.45 -35.29
N LEU A 499 7.21 -11.25 -36.51
CA LEU A 499 8.23 -10.25 -36.83
C LEU A 499 7.77 -8.82 -36.50
N ASP A 500 6.50 -8.49 -36.78
CA ASP A 500 5.93 -7.19 -36.40
C ASP A 500 5.71 -7.07 -34.89
N GLU A 501 5.27 -8.13 -34.21
CA GLU A 501 5.16 -8.17 -32.74
C GLU A 501 6.53 -7.95 -32.06
N LEU A 502 7.59 -8.60 -32.54
CA LEU A 502 8.96 -8.42 -32.02
C LEU A 502 9.40 -6.95 -32.12
N LEU A 503 9.04 -6.25 -33.19
CA LEU A 503 9.31 -4.82 -33.40
C LEU A 503 8.45 -3.88 -32.52
N GLN A 504 7.45 -4.38 -31.80
CA GLN A 504 6.68 -3.61 -30.79
C GLN A 504 7.20 -3.80 -29.36
N PHE A 505 8.36 -4.42 -29.15
CA PHE A 505 8.88 -4.67 -27.80
C PHE A 505 9.14 -3.36 -27.04
N ASP A 506 8.38 -3.13 -25.95
CA ASP A 506 8.46 -1.91 -25.13
C ASP A 506 9.70 -1.92 -24.21
N LEU A 507 10.84 -1.65 -24.83
CA LEU A 507 12.14 -1.41 -24.19
C LEU A 507 12.10 -0.20 -23.24
N PRO A 508 11.44 0.94 -23.56
CA PRO A 508 11.19 2.02 -22.60
C PRO A 508 10.46 1.59 -21.31
N ALA A 509 9.47 0.69 -21.39
CA ALA A 509 8.81 0.15 -20.20
C ALA A 509 9.76 -0.68 -19.33
N GLN A 510 10.67 -1.47 -19.93
CA GLN A 510 11.68 -2.21 -19.16
C GLN A 510 12.65 -1.26 -18.44
N GLN A 511 13.10 -0.20 -19.12
CA GLN A 511 13.92 0.86 -18.53
C GLN A 511 13.19 1.63 -17.42
N SER A 512 11.89 1.87 -17.61
CA SER A 512 11.01 2.48 -16.62
C SER A 512 10.94 1.62 -15.36
N ALA A 513 10.65 0.31 -15.48
CA ALA A 513 10.57 -0.62 -14.35
C ALA A 513 11.86 -0.63 -13.50
N VAL A 514 13.03 -0.72 -14.13
CA VAL A 514 14.34 -0.62 -13.44
C VAL A 514 14.55 0.75 -12.77
N SER A 515 13.97 1.81 -13.32
CA SER A 515 14.04 3.16 -12.73
C SER A 515 13.08 3.31 -11.53
N GLN A 516 11.91 2.66 -11.56
CA GLN A 516 11.00 2.58 -10.41
C GLN A 516 11.62 1.76 -9.26
N ALA A 517 12.26 0.62 -9.57
CA ALA A 517 12.91 -0.26 -8.61
C ALA A 517 13.92 0.45 -7.69
N ARG A 518 14.54 1.56 -8.13
CA ARG A 518 15.48 2.36 -7.31
C ARG A 518 14.86 3.08 -6.10
N GLN A 519 13.52 3.09 -6.01
CA GLN A 519 12.76 3.70 -4.92
C GLN A 519 11.99 2.66 -4.08
N MET A 520 12.15 1.38 -4.39
CA MET A 520 11.45 0.25 -3.76
C MET A 520 12.36 -0.46 -2.74
N LYS A 521 11.80 -1.42 -2.00
CA LYS A 521 12.52 -2.37 -1.18
C LYS A 521 13.70 -2.98 -1.93
N PRO A 522 14.88 -3.11 -1.30
CA PRO A 522 16.03 -3.81 -1.88
C PRO A 522 15.66 -5.18 -2.45
N GLU A 523 14.95 -6.02 -1.69
CA GLU A 523 14.53 -7.35 -2.16
C GLU A 523 13.64 -7.30 -3.42
N ASP A 524 12.68 -6.37 -3.49
CA ASP A 524 11.78 -6.25 -4.64
C ASP A 524 12.52 -5.70 -5.86
N ALA A 525 13.46 -4.76 -5.65
CA ALA A 525 14.32 -4.22 -6.69
C ALA A 525 15.24 -5.29 -7.31
N ASP A 526 15.65 -6.30 -6.54
CA ASP A 526 16.47 -7.42 -7.00
C ASP A 526 15.69 -8.27 -8.00
N HIS A 527 14.44 -8.63 -7.62
CA HIS A 527 13.47 -9.33 -8.46
C HIS A 527 13.12 -8.55 -9.74
N VAL A 528 12.89 -7.23 -9.66
CA VAL A 528 12.61 -6.41 -10.86
C VAL A 528 13.79 -6.41 -11.82
N VAL A 529 15.02 -6.25 -11.32
CA VAL A 529 16.22 -6.24 -12.18
C VAL A 529 16.44 -7.61 -12.82
N ASP A 530 16.28 -8.72 -12.09
CA ASP A 530 16.39 -10.07 -12.66
C ASP A 530 15.29 -10.39 -13.67
N LEU A 531 14.04 -10.00 -13.38
CA LEU A 531 12.93 -10.19 -14.31
C LEU A 531 13.14 -9.40 -15.62
N VAL A 532 13.61 -8.16 -15.52
CA VAL A 532 13.94 -7.34 -16.70
C VAL A 532 15.15 -7.92 -17.45
N VAL A 533 16.23 -8.30 -16.76
CA VAL A 533 17.40 -8.95 -17.41
C VAL A 533 16.97 -10.22 -18.14
N LYS A 534 16.17 -11.09 -17.50
CA LYS A 534 15.63 -12.31 -18.10
C LYS A 534 14.75 -12.00 -19.31
N ARG A 535 13.87 -11.00 -19.25
CA ARG A 535 13.04 -10.57 -20.39
C ARG A 535 13.87 -10.07 -21.56
N LEU A 536 14.87 -9.23 -21.29
CA LEU A 536 15.78 -8.72 -22.34
C LEU A 536 16.61 -9.86 -22.96
N GLN A 537 17.12 -10.80 -22.17
CA GLN A 537 17.83 -11.98 -22.68
C GLN A 537 16.92 -12.89 -23.53
N THR A 538 15.69 -13.13 -23.08
CA THR A 538 14.67 -13.86 -23.83
C THR A 538 14.33 -13.18 -25.15
N GLN A 539 14.10 -11.86 -25.13
CA GLN A 539 13.80 -11.07 -26.31
C GLN A 539 14.98 -11.08 -27.30
N ALA A 540 16.22 -10.95 -26.81
CA ALA A 540 17.42 -11.03 -27.64
C ALA A 540 17.52 -12.40 -28.35
N ALA A 541 17.33 -13.50 -27.61
CA ALA A 541 17.37 -14.84 -28.19
C ALA A 541 16.28 -15.08 -29.24
N GLU A 542 15.06 -14.54 -29.05
CA GLU A 542 14.02 -14.63 -30.06
C GLU A 542 14.32 -13.76 -31.30
N ILE A 543 14.89 -12.56 -31.11
CA ILE A 543 15.34 -11.72 -32.23
C ILE A 543 16.47 -12.40 -33.01
N GLU A 544 17.44 -13.03 -32.35
CA GLU A 544 18.51 -13.80 -33.02
C GLU A 544 17.94 -14.97 -33.82
N ALA A 545 17.03 -15.74 -33.23
CA ALA A 545 16.33 -16.82 -33.92
C ALA A 545 15.52 -16.30 -35.13
N CYS A 546 14.82 -15.17 -34.98
CA CYS A 546 14.07 -14.49 -36.04
C CYS A 546 14.96 -14.02 -37.20
N VAL A 547 16.08 -13.37 -36.89
CA VAL A 547 17.04 -12.88 -37.88
C VAL A 547 17.65 -14.05 -38.66
N ALA A 548 18.16 -15.08 -37.95
CA ALA A 548 18.69 -16.28 -38.60
C ALA A 548 17.62 -17.02 -39.42
N ALA A 549 16.37 -17.01 -38.94
CA ALA A 549 15.23 -17.60 -39.63
C ALA A 549 14.86 -16.90 -40.95
N LEU A 550 15.03 -15.58 -41.04
CA LEU A 550 14.67 -14.77 -42.22
C LEU A 550 15.83 -14.61 -43.21
N GLU A 551 17.08 -14.75 -42.76
CA GLU A 551 18.28 -14.80 -43.62
C GLU A 551 18.52 -16.20 -44.23
N GLU A 552 17.78 -17.23 -43.80
CA GLU A 552 17.82 -18.59 -44.35
C GLU A 552 17.40 -18.62 -45.84
N PRO A 553 18.23 -19.12 -46.78
CA PRO A 553 18.00 -18.99 -48.21
C PRO A 553 16.68 -19.57 -48.74
N ARG A 554 16.22 -20.72 -48.22
CA ARG A 554 14.99 -21.38 -48.68
C ARG A 554 13.75 -20.58 -48.28
N ARG A 555 13.69 -20.09 -47.04
CA ARG A 555 12.65 -19.15 -46.57
C ARG A 555 12.68 -17.82 -47.32
N ARG A 556 13.87 -17.26 -47.58
CA ARG A 556 13.99 -16.04 -48.38
C ARG A 556 13.43 -16.21 -49.80
N GLY A 557 13.55 -17.42 -50.38
CA GLY A 557 12.94 -17.81 -51.66
C GLY A 557 11.41 -17.98 -51.65
N LEU A 558 10.74 -17.93 -50.48
CA LEU A 558 9.27 -17.97 -50.37
C LEU A 558 8.62 -16.58 -50.33
N LEU A 559 9.42 -15.51 -50.19
CA LEU A 559 8.94 -14.12 -50.13
C LEU A 559 8.62 -13.59 -51.53
N THR A 560 7.55 -12.79 -51.65
CA THR A 560 7.31 -11.99 -52.86
C THR A 560 8.29 -10.81 -52.96
N PRO A 561 8.56 -10.24 -54.16
CA PRO A 561 9.52 -9.15 -54.31
C PRO A 561 9.27 -7.92 -53.43
N ALA A 562 8.00 -7.61 -53.11
CA ALA A 562 7.65 -6.56 -52.15
C ALA A 562 8.06 -6.93 -50.72
N GLN A 563 7.71 -8.14 -50.28
CA GLN A 563 8.05 -8.66 -48.97
C GLN A 563 9.57 -8.83 -48.77
N VAL A 564 10.35 -9.12 -49.82
CA VAL A 564 11.82 -9.18 -49.72
C VAL A 564 12.41 -7.85 -49.25
N ARG A 565 11.87 -6.72 -49.71
CA ARG A 565 12.29 -5.39 -49.25
C ARG A 565 11.80 -5.11 -47.82
N GLU A 566 10.52 -5.34 -47.57
CA GLU A 566 9.89 -5.11 -46.26
C GLU A 566 10.58 -5.92 -45.14
N VAL A 567 10.85 -7.21 -45.37
CA VAL A 567 11.57 -8.09 -44.45
C VAL A 567 13.01 -7.65 -44.26
N HIS A 568 13.68 -7.14 -45.30
CA HIS A 568 15.04 -6.59 -45.15
C HIS A 568 15.03 -5.34 -44.25
N ASP A 569 14.15 -4.38 -44.51
CA ASP A 569 14.01 -3.16 -43.73
C ASP A 569 13.65 -3.47 -42.25
N LYS A 570 12.74 -4.44 -42.02
CA LYS A 570 12.40 -4.96 -40.68
C LYS A 570 13.57 -5.69 -40.00
N THR A 571 14.32 -6.51 -40.74
CA THR A 571 15.50 -7.25 -40.23
C THR A 571 16.64 -6.32 -39.82
N VAL A 572 16.87 -5.23 -40.56
CA VAL A 572 17.85 -4.20 -40.18
C VAL A 572 17.45 -3.54 -38.87
N ARG A 573 16.17 -3.17 -38.70
CA ARG A 573 15.65 -2.62 -37.43
C ARG A 573 15.78 -3.62 -36.27
N LEU A 574 15.50 -4.91 -36.50
CA LEU A 574 15.73 -5.96 -35.51
C LEU A 574 17.20 -6.08 -35.08
N LYS A 575 18.16 -6.00 -36.02
CA LYS A 575 19.61 -6.05 -35.70
C LYS A 575 20.05 -4.85 -34.84
N THR A 576 19.48 -3.67 -35.06
CA THR A 576 19.69 -2.52 -34.16
C THR A 576 19.11 -2.77 -32.78
N MET A 577 17.83 -3.16 -32.70
CA MET A 577 17.14 -3.42 -31.44
C MET A 577 17.77 -4.56 -30.62
N LEU A 578 18.26 -5.62 -31.28
CA LEU A 578 19.03 -6.70 -30.65
C LEU A 578 20.25 -6.15 -29.89
N SER A 579 21.01 -5.28 -30.55
CA SER A 579 22.22 -4.67 -30.00
C SER A 579 21.89 -3.81 -28.76
N GLU A 580 20.78 -3.06 -28.80
CA GLU A 580 20.29 -2.27 -27.67
C GLU A 580 19.80 -3.13 -26.50
N VAL A 581 19.03 -4.19 -26.79
CA VAL A 581 18.47 -5.13 -25.81
C VAL A 581 19.60 -5.91 -25.11
N GLN A 582 20.56 -6.46 -25.86
CA GLN A 582 21.74 -7.14 -25.32
C GLN A 582 22.63 -6.20 -24.51
N GLY A 583 22.92 -5.00 -25.04
CA GLY A 583 23.68 -3.97 -24.34
C GLY A 583 23.04 -3.58 -23.00
N GLN A 584 21.71 -3.47 -22.96
CA GLN A 584 20.97 -3.20 -21.72
C GLN A 584 20.96 -4.39 -20.77
N ALA A 585 20.70 -5.62 -21.23
CA ALA A 585 20.75 -6.82 -20.38
C ALA A 585 22.12 -6.97 -19.69
N ASN A 586 23.20 -6.82 -20.45
CA ASN A 586 24.56 -6.90 -19.94
C ASN A 586 24.91 -5.75 -18.98
N SER A 587 24.51 -4.51 -19.32
CA SER A 587 24.70 -3.33 -18.46
C SER A 587 23.92 -3.44 -17.14
N LEU A 588 22.70 -3.97 -17.16
CA LEU A 588 21.89 -4.20 -15.97
C LEU A 588 22.48 -5.30 -15.08
N ASN A 589 22.82 -6.45 -15.65
CA ASN A 589 23.44 -7.56 -14.91
C ASN A 589 24.75 -7.11 -14.23
N ALA A 590 25.65 -6.44 -14.98
CA ALA A 590 26.89 -5.89 -14.45
C ALA A 590 26.72 -4.74 -13.44
N ARG A 591 25.50 -4.18 -13.30
CA ARG A 591 25.17 -3.11 -12.36
C ARG A 591 24.27 -3.56 -11.21
N LYS A 592 23.72 -4.78 -11.24
CA LYS A 592 22.68 -5.26 -10.29
C LYS A 592 23.04 -4.98 -8.83
N THR A 593 24.19 -5.49 -8.36
CA THR A 593 24.66 -5.29 -6.98
C THR A 593 24.84 -3.81 -6.61
N ALA A 594 25.21 -2.95 -7.57
CA ALA A 594 25.41 -1.53 -7.30
C ALA A 594 24.10 -0.71 -7.34
N ILE A 595 23.11 -1.15 -8.13
CA ILE A 595 21.73 -0.67 -8.01
C ILE A 595 21.18 -1.07 -6.63
N MET A 596 21.41 -2.30 -6.20
CA MET A 596 20.99 -2.84 -4.91
C MET A 596 21.54 -2.05 -3.71
N ILE A 597 22.84 -1.78 -3.74
CA ILE A 597 23.52 -0.89 -2.79
C ILE A 597 22.87 0.50 -2.78
N ASP A 598 22.66 1.10 -3.95
CA ASP A 598 22.07 2.45 -4.04
C ASP A 598 20.61 2.47 -3.53
N CYS A 599 19.81 1.41 -3.72
CA CYS A 599 18.51 1.25 -3.06
C CYS A 599 18.65 1.20 -1.53
N MET A 600 19.56 0.38 -0.99
CA MET A 600 19.79 0.27 0.46
C MET A 600 20.21 1.62 1.10
N LYS A 601 20.88 2.50 0.34
CA LYS A 601 21.27 3.85 0.80
C LYS A 601 20.10 4.83 0.87
N THR A 602 19.08 4.70 0.01
CA THR A 602 17.95 5.64 -0.14
C THR A 602 16.65 5.16 0.52
N TYR A 603 16.53 3.85 0.80
CA TYR A 603 15.30 3.23 1.25
C TYR A 603 14.77 3.83 2.57
N ALA A 604 13.49 4.24 2.58
CA ALA A 604 12.87 4.95 3.69
C ALA A 604 12.74 4.12 4.99
N PHE A 605 12.90 2.79 4.90
CA PHE A 605 12.74 1.85 6.01
C PHE A 605 14.07 1.12 6.31
N PRO A 606 15.12 1.82 6.80
CA PRO A 606 16.43 1.21 7.02
C PRO A 606 16.38 0.12 8.11
N SER A 607 17.14 -0.96 7.92
CA SER A 607 17.14 -2.15 8.79
C SER A 607 18.56 -2.56 9.17
N GLN A 608 18.72 -3.40 10.20
CA GLN A 608 20.05 -3.93 10.57
C GLN A 608 20.70 -4.64 9.37
N LYS A 609 19.95 -5.50 8.67
CA LYS A 609 20.40 -6.24 7.47
C LYS A 609 21.01 -5.28 6.44
N TYR A 610 20.31 -4.20 6.08
CA TYR A 610 20.79 -3.25 5.08
C TYR A 610 22.03 -2.48 5.57
N LEU A 611 22.08 -2.08 6.85
CA LEU A 611 23.28 -1.44 7.41
C LEU A 611 24.49 -2.37 7.48
N GLU A 612 24.29 -3.67 7.69
CA GLU A 612 25.34 -4.69 7.67
C GLU A 612 25.90 -4.86 6.25
N HIS A 613 25.04 -5.03 5.24
CA HIS A 613 25.44 -5.12 3.84
C HIS A 613 26.17 -3.84 3.37
N LEU A 614 25.67 -2.65 3.73
CA LEU A 614 26.32 -1.37 3.40
C LEU A 614 27.66 -1.19 4.13
N ARG A 615 27.83 -1.73 5.35
CA ARG A 615 29.11 -1.72 6.06
C ARG A 615 30.12 -2.68 5.41
N GLU A 616 29.69 -3.88 5.04
CA GLU A 616 30.52 -4.90 4.38
C GLU A 616 30.98 -4.45 2.99
N ALA A 617 30.09 -3.83 2.21
CA ALA A 617 30.41 -3.17 0.94
C ALA A 617 31.27 -1.89 1.11
N LYS A 618 31.52 -1.44 2.35
CA LYS A 618 32.22 -0.18 2.69
C LYS A 618 31.52 1.05 2.09
N GLU A 619 30.19 1.03 2.03
CA GLU A 619 29.29 2.05 1.47
C GLU A 619 28.70 2.99 2.53
N LEU A 620 28.94 2.71 3.82
CA LEU A 620 28.83 3.70 4.89
C LEU A 620 30.17 4.41 5.12
N GLY A 621 30.12 5.70 5.43
CA GLY A 621 31.23 6.41 6.06
C GLY A 621 31.39 6.01 7.54
N PRO A 622 32.41 6.56 8.24
CA PRO A 622 32.53 6.42 9.69
C PRO A 622 31.25 6.88 10.41
N ALA A 623 30.90 6.23 11.51
CA ALA A 623 29.79 6.66 12.35
C ALA A 623 30.19 7.92 13.14
N ASP A 624 29.28 8.90 13.24
CA ASP A 624 29.49 10.06 14.11
C ASP A 624 29.57 9.62 15.59
N ARG A 625 30.23 10.43 16.43
CA ARG A 625 30.27 10.17 17.88
C ARG A 625 28.84 10.15 18.46
N PRO A 626 28.49 9.19 19.34
CA PRO A 626 27.18 9.15 19.98
C PRO A 626 26.92 10.43 20.77
N ARG A 627 25.75 11.04 20.56
CA ARG A 627 25.34 12.30 21.20
C ARG A 627 24.11 12.10 22.07
N ALA A 628 24.20 12.41 23.36
CA ALA A 628 23.06 12.38 24.27
C ALA A 628 22.05 13.49 23.94
N LEU A 629 20.78 13.14 23.71
CA LEU A 629 19.74 14.09 23.29
C LEU A 629 19.18 14.98 24.40
N LYS A 630 19.59 14.78 25.66
CA LYS A 630 19.15 15.56 26.83
C LYS A 630 20.30 15.99 27.75
N GLY A 631 21.51 16.09 27.21
CA GLY A 631 22.74 16.25 28.00
C GLY A 631 23.23 14.92 28.60
N GLU A 632 24.37 14.97 29.30
CA GLU A 632 24.97 13.81 29.95
C GLU A 632 24.96 13.93 31.48
N PRO A 633 24.85 12.81 32.22
CA PRO A 633 24.57 11.46 31.75
C PRO A 633 23.12 11.31 31.25
N GLY A 634 22.93 10.61 30.13
CA GLY A 634 21.66 10.51 29.40
C GLY A 634 21.14 9.07 29.25
N THR A 635 19.86 8.94 28.90
CA THR A 635 19.19 7.64 28.60
C THR A 635 18.84 7.45 27.13
N LEU A 636 19.12 8.44 26.28
CA LEU A 636 18.82 8.44 24.85
C LEU A 636 19.93 9.14 24.07
N PHE A 637 20.54 8.41 23.14
CA PHE A 637 21.64 8.86 22.29
C PHE A 637 21.27 8.71 20.82
N GLU A 638 21.76 9.63 19.99
CA GLU A 638 21.75 9.48 18.52
C GLU A 638 23.17 9.26 17.98
N ILE A 639 23.27 8.49 16.90
CA ILE A 639 24.47 8.32 16.07
C ILE A 639 24.02 8.56 14.62
N ARG A 640 24.75 9.42 13.89
CA ARG A 640 24.58 9.58 12.45
C ARG A 640 25.35 8.49 11.72
N LEU A 641 24.72 7.88 10.74
CA LEU A 641 25.37 7.08 9.71
C LEU A 641 25.20 7.81 8.37
N GLN A 642 26.31 8.18 7.74
CA GLN A 642 26.28 8.83 6.43
C GLN A 642 26.65 7.82 5.34
N PRO A 643 25.71 7.44 4.45
CA PRO A 643 26.08 6.70 3.24
C PRO A 643 27.01 7.50 2.34
N LYS A 644 27.86 6.78 1.60
CA LYS A 644 28.60 7.33 0.45
C LYS A 644 27.62 7.78 -0.65
N ALA A 645 28.13 8.59 -1.57
CA ALA A 645 27.40 9.01 -2.77
C ALA A 645 26.79 7.82 -3.53
N LEU A 646 25.66 8.08 -4.18
CA LEU A 646 25.08 7.22 -5.19
C LEU A 646 25.95 7.23 -6.47
N ARG A 647 25.72 6.29 -7.38
CA ARG A 647 26.45 6.21 -8.66
C ARG A 647 26.26 7.41 -9.59
N ASN A 648 25.30 8.30 -9.34
CA ASN A 648 25.12 9.57 -10.04
C ASN A 648 25.82 10.77 -9.34
N GLY A 649 26.58 10.51 -8.28
CA GLY A 649 27.27 11.55 -7.49
C GLY A 649 26.41 12.23 -6.42
N ALA A 650 25.10 11.99 -6.38
CA ALA A 650 24.22 12.56 -5.35
C ALA A 650 24.53 11.94 -3.98
N MET A 651 24.58 12.77 -2.93
CA MET A 651 24.75 12.31 -1.55
C MET A 651 23.41 11.88 -0.94
N PRO A 652 23.26 10.65 -0.44
CA PRO A 652 22.05 10.23 0.27
C PRO A 652 21.86 10.98 1.59
N SER A 653 20.61 11.15 1.97
CA SER A 653 20.21 11.58 3.32
C SER A 653 20.78 10.63 4.38
N PRO A 654 21.29 11.14 5.53
CA PRO A 654 21.86 10.30 6.58
C PRO A 654 20.80 9.45 7.30
N MET A 655 21.22 8.30 7.81
CA MET A 655 20.43 7.46 8.70
C MET A 655 20.77 7.76 10.17
N TRP A 656 19.79 7.62 11.06
CA TRP A 656 19.92 8.01 12.47
C TRP A 656 19.64 6.82 13.39
N VAL A 657 20.70 6.27 13.96
CA VAL A 657 20.65 5.22 14.98
C VAL A 657 20.32 5.86 16.32
N HIS A 658 19.28 5.34 16.99
CA HIS A 658 18.79 5.78 18.28
C HIS A 658 19.01 4.66 19.31
N ILE A 659 19.76 4.96 20.37
CA ILE A 659 20.08 4.04 21.47
C ILE A 659 19.37 4.52 22.73
N HIS A 660 18.53 3.66 23.31
CA HIS A 660 17.90 3.87 24.61
C HIS A 660 18.51 2.92 25.65
N THR A 661 18.95 3.47 26.79
CA THR A 661 19.43 2.70 27.95
C THR A 661 18.40 2.72 29.09
N LYS A 662 18.43 1.71 29.95
CA LYS A 662 17.54 1.61 31.13
C LYS A 662 17.89 2.59 32.25
N ARG A 663 19.16 3.04 32.29
CA ARG A 663 19.73 3.95 33.28
C ARG A 663 20.56 5.06 32.59
N PRO A 664 20.71 6.24 33.20
CA PRO A 664 21.59 7.29 32.67
C PRO A 664 23.05 6.82 32.59
N VAL A 665 23.73 7.15 31.50
CA VAL A 665 25.15 6.84 31.23
C VAL A 665 25.82 7.98 30.47
N HIS A 666 27.14 7.98 30.37
CA HIS A 666 27.88 8.82 29.42
C HIS A 666 28.02 8.12 28.06
N ALA A 667 28.09 8.86 26.95
CA ALA A 667 28.13 8.26 25.62
C ALA A 667 29.37 7.37 25.39
N GLY A 668 30.50 7.69 26.02
CA GLY A 668 31.71 6.85 26.02
C GLY A 668 31.55 5.51 26.75
N GLN A 669 30.54 5.36 27.62
CA GLN A 669 30.26 4.10 28.33
C GLN A 669 29.43 3.12 27.46
N LEU A 670 28.76 3.59 26.40
CA LEU A 670 27.82 2.78 25.60
C LEU A 670 28.44 1.51 24.99
N ALA A 671 29.71 1.56 24.60
CA ALA A 671 30.43 0.41 24.06
C ALA A 671 30.67 -0.70 25.10
N MET A 672 30.66 -0.34 26.39
CA MET A 672 30.98 -1.21 27.53
C MET A 672 29.73 -1.74 28.26
N LEU A 673 28.52 -1.42 27.80
CA LEU A 673 27.28 -1.87 28.42
C LEU A 673 26.92 -3.31 28.02
N ASP A 674 26.40 -4.08 28.97
CA ASP A 674 25.74 -5.36 28.70
C ASP A 674 24.50 -5.17 27.83
N ASP A 675 24.19 -6.13 26.96
CA ASP A 675 22.98 -6.09 26.12
C ASP A 675 21.68 -5.95 26.94
N ALA A 676 21.71 -6.37 28.20
CA ALA A 676 20.61 -6.23 29.16
C ALA A 676 20.41 -4.80 29.69
N ASP A 677 21.38 -3.89 29.58
CA ASP A 677 21.27 -2.48 30.01
C ASP A 677 20.55 -1.60 28.96
N PHE A 678 20.41 -2.11 27.74
CA PHE A 678 19.68 -1.44 26.66
C PHE A 678 18.17 -1.65 26.82
N ALA A 679 17.40 -0.58 26.63
CA ALA A 679 15.94 -0.60 26.62
C ALA A 679 15.40 -0.80 25.19
N ALA A 680 16.02 -0.15 24.20
CA ALA A 680 15.72 -0.32 22.78
C ALA A 680 16.83 0.26 21.90
N CYS A 681 17.13 -0.39 20.77
CA CYS A 681 18.00 0.13 19.72
C CYS A 681 17.22 0.12 18.38
N HIS A 682 17.24 1.22 17.63
CA HIS A 682 16.60 1.28 16.32
C HIS A 682 17.24 2.33 15.39
N VAL A 683 17.06 2.17 14.08
CA VAL A 683 17.43 3.17 13.06
C VAL A 683 16.18 3.82 12.43
N LYS A 684 16.34 5.06 11.96
CA LYS A 684 15.37 5.81 11.15
C LYS A 684 16.06 6.43 9.93
N SER A 685 15.28 6.77 8.91
CA SER A 685 15.70 7.69 7.84
C SER A 685 15.91 9.11 8.39
N ASN A 686 16.51 10.00 7.59
CA ASN A 686 16.65 11.41 7.94
C ASN A 686 15.30 12.09 8.18
N ASP A 687 14.32 11.79 7.34
CA ASP A 687 13.04 12.48 7.30
C ASP A 687 12.20 12.13 8.54
N GLN A 688 12.40 10.92 9.07
CA GLN A 688 11.84 10.44 10.35
C GLN A 688 12.70 10.83 11.57
N ARG A 689 13.80 11.59 11.43
CA ARG A 689 14.61 12.06 12.57
C ARG A 689 13.83 13.05 13.42
N GLY A 690 14.05 13.03 14.74
CA GLY A 690 13.35 13.89 15.70
C GLY A 690 11.87 13.52 15.91
N HIS A 691 11.24 12.86 14.95
CA HIS A 691 9.91 12.29 15.09
C HIS A 691 9.97 11.24 16.21
N ASN A 692 9.14 11.43 17.23
CA ASN A 692 9.07 10.62 18.44
C ASN A 692 7.57 10.38 18.80
N ARG A 693 7.27 9.73 19.93
CA ARG A 693 5.86 9.52 20.32
C ARG A 693 5.08 10.83 20.55
N GLN A 694 5.72 11.91 21.01
CA GLN A 694 5.07 13.22 21.12
C GLN A 694 4.75 13.82 19.75
N TRP A 695 5.63 13.64 18.75
CA TRP A 695 5.36 14.03 17.35
C TRP A 695 4.23 13.20 16.75
N GLN A 696 4.18 11.88 17.00
CA GLN A 696 3.05 11.04 16.58
C GLN A 696 1.75 11.45 17.27
N ASN A 697 1.78 11.73 18.58
CA ASN A 697 0.63 12.22 19.33
C ASN A 697 0.19 13.63 18.86
N ALA A 698 1.11 14.50 18.43
CA ALA A 698 0.80 15.82 17.88
C ALA A 698 0.24 15.72 16.46
N ARG A 699 0.74 14.77 15.65
CA ARG A 699 0.13 14.39 14.37
C ARG A 699 -1.28 13.86 14.58
N ALA A 700 -1.48 12.95 15.54
CA ALA A 700 -2.80 12.46 15.93
C ALA A 700 -3.75 13.58 16.36
N ALA A 701 -3.32 14.49 17.23
CA ALA A 701 -4.09 15.67 17.62
C ALA A 701 -4.41 16.64 16.47
N MET A 702 -3.76 16.53 15.31
CA MET A 702 -4.08 17.25 14.07
C MET A 702 -4.94 16.44 13.08
N GLY A 703 -5.34 15.21 13.44
CA GLY A 703 -6.12 14.27 12.61
C GLY A 703 -5.28 13.24 11.86
N HIS A 704 -3.96 13.26 12.01
CA HIS A 704 -3.01 12.35 11.38
C HIS A 704 -2.67 11.19 12.34
N GLU A 705 -3.68 10.48 12.86
CA GLU A 705 -3.53 9.51 13.97
C GLU A 705 -2.63 8.31 13.64
N ASN A 706 -2.44 8.00 12.36
CA ASN A 706 -1.84 6.75 11.88
C ASN A 706 -0.46 6.90 11.23
N VAL A 707 0.26 8.01 11.47
CA VAL A 707 1.63 8.17 10.95
C VAL A 707 2.61 7.31 11.77
N VAL A 708 2.76 6.05 11.36
CA VAL A 708 3.69 5.09 11.96
C VAL A 708 5.13 5.45 11.58
N ILE A 709 5.87 6.03 12.52
CA ILE A 709 7.33 6.20 12.34
C ILE A 709 7.97 4.82 12.29
N HIS A 710 8.63 4.49 11.19
CA HIS A 710 9.43 3.28 11.11
C HIS A 710 10.61 3.32 12.10
N ARG A 711 10.89 2.18 12.72
CA ARG A 711 11.96 2.03 13.71
C ARG A 711 12.63 0.70 13.47
N GLY A 712 13.53 0.67 12.48
CA GLY A 712 14.23 -0.55 12.09
C GLY A 712 14.99 -1.10 13.28
N LYS A 713 14.53 -2.22 13.84
CA LYS A 713 15.07 -2.77 15.08
C LYS A 713 16.54 -3.14 14.90
N LEU A 714 17.37 -2.69 15.82
CA LEU A 714 18.78 -3.06 15.91
C LEU A 714 19.03 -3.89 17.17
N THR A 715 20.00 -4.78 17.11
CA THR A 715 20.57 -5.45 18.29
C THR A 715 21.51 -4.51 19.04
N PRO A 716 21.65 -4.63 20.38
CA PRO A 716 22.66 -3.87 21.11
C PRO A 716 24.08 -4.22 20.67
N ALA A 717 24.35 -5.50 20.36
CA ALA A 717 25.59 -5.93 19.69
C ALA A 717 25.92 -5.15 18.41
N PHE A 718 24.96 -4.97 17.49
CA PHE A 718 25.16 -4.15 16.29
C PHE A 718 25.47 -2.69 16.65
N CYS A 719 24.70 -2.07 17.56
CA CYS A 719 24.97 -0.70 18.01
C CYS A 719 26.36 -0.53 18.64
N LYS A 720 26.81 -1.47 19.48
CA LYS A 720 28.17 -1.46 20.04
C LYS A 720 29.23 -1.59 18.95
N SER A 721 28.99 -2.42 17.92
CA SER A 721 29.93 -2.58 16.80
C SER A 721 30.13 -1.30 15.96
N LEU A 722 29.22 -0.32 16.02
CA LEU A 722 29.42 1.00 15.40
C LEU A 722 30.38 1.89 16.22
N LEU A 723 30.44 1.71 17.55
CA LEU A 723 31.24 2.52 18.47
C LEU A 723 32.71 2.09 18.50
N SER A 724 32.98 0.79 18.28
CA SER A 724 34.34 0.21 18.31
C SER A 724 35.19 0.51 17.07
N ILE A 725 34.65 1.19 16.06
CA ILE A 725 35.33 1.45 14.77
C ILE A 725 36.15 2.77 14.80
N ALA A 726 35.91 3.66 15.76
CA ALA A 726 36.68 4.89 15.93
C ALA A 726 37.92 4.68 16.82
N PRO A 727 39.12 5.14 16.43
CA PRO A 727 40.28 5.21 17.32
C PRO A 727 40.08 6.30 18.40
N TRP A 728 39.78 5.89 19.63
CA TRP A 728 39.47 6.80 20.74
C TRP A 728 40.73 7.30 21.46
N HIS A 729 41.38 8.33 20.92
CA HIS A 729 42.29 9.18 21.69
C HIS A 729 41.55 10.43 22.21
N PRO A 730 41.65 10.75 23.51
CA PRO A 730 41.16 12.03 24.04
C PRO A 730 42.12 13.15 23.60
N LEU A 731 41.64 14.06 22.76
CA LEU A 731 42.27 15.36 22.57
C LEU A 731 42.01 16.22 23.82
N PRO A 732 43.03 16.91 24.39
CA PRO A 732 42.85 17.72 25.59
C PRO A 732 41.87 18.89 25.43
N GLU A 733 41.25 19.30 26.53
CA GLU A 733 40.35 20.46 26.60
C GLU A 733 41.11 21.79 26.44
N ALA A 734 41.37 22.19 25.19
CA ALA A 734 42.06 23.45 24.87
C ALA A 734 41.19 24.44 24.06
N GLU A 735 40.32 23.95 23.16
CA GLU A 735 39.65 24.83 22.17
C GLU A 735 38.36 25.49 22.66
N HIS A 736 37.80 25.09 23.81
CA HIS A 736 36.59 25.71 24.35
C HIS A 736 36.80 27.10 24.99
N ALA A 737 38.03 27.50 25.29
CA ALA A 737 38.33 28.82 25.85
C ALA A 737 38.21 29.96 24.81
N SER A 738 38.64 29.71 23.57
CA SER A 738 38.87 30.77 22.57
C SER A 738 37.60 31.39 21.97
N MET A 739 36.42 30.80 22.17
CA MET A 739 35.15 31.34 21.65
C MET A 739 34.36 32.19 22.66
N GLN A 740 34.74 32.23 23.94
CA GLN A 740 34.02 33.05 24.94
C GLN A 740 34.57 34.49 25.05
N PHE A 741 35.87 34.71 24.85
CA PHE A 741 36.46 36.05 24.89
C PHE A 741 36.04 36.95 23.72
N ALA A 742 35.69 36.39 22.56
CA ALA A 742 35.20 37.14 21.40
C ALA A 742 33.74 37.66 21.53
N ARG A 743 33.11 37.55 22.73
CA ARG A 743 31.73 37.99 23.00
C ARG A 743 31.57 38.99 24.15
N LEU A 744 32.66 39.39 24.78
CA LEU A 744 32.72 40.49 25.75
C LEU A 744 33.87 41.40 25.34
N GLY A 745 33.54 42.51 24.67
CA GLY A 745 34.52 43.28 23.91
C GLY A 745 35.51 44.08 24.77
N MET A 746 36.79 43.80 24.56
CA MET A 746 37.89 44.78 24.48
C MET A 746 38.75 44.43 23.26
#